data_AF-A0A087TTH0-F1
#
_entry.id   AF-A0A087TTH0-F1
#
_cell.length_a   1.000
_cell.length_b   1.000
_cell.length_c   1.000
_cell.angle_alpha   90.00
_cell.angle_beta   90.00
_cell.angle_gamma   90.00
#
_symmetry.space_group_name_H-M   'P 1'
#
loop_
_entity.id
_entity.type
_entity.pdbx_description
1 polymer ?
#
loop_
_entity_poly.entity_id
_entity_poly.type
_entity_poly.pdbx_seq_one_letter_code
_entity_poly.pdbx_strand_id
1 'polypeptide(L)'
;MFGFFFPPSKRAFIYVLDTVKTNQMPNLGNIFTAERNTRLASGTDIKLLPESDYQFEIHIEKDIKQVYRGLQKNLMLYKDEKRGPTAVVIQSPKTAEDICLLMPVFSEFPIIPIHIHDSDTLYQVMDWQRVGSKAIIKHFMNVDSTITVLLEQCRYFHVPIGNLPQDATVFGSDIFFARHLQKQNFILWCSPTERPDLGGKEADDNRLLAESETTLAEVSKSDAYPSVCLEILVDGIPVSTVLEAQNLMEMEGTSSSIAFDCGPSSSLADMMTGGANPAPLGVYDESAVCAGAFRVLRTMVTGWVRDVLEYKNVFADNQIVNFYRWLRCRQSLLYEPAIKQILDNLMKKMFTQLIHEYQKLGAIVLYASYNRFIICTKRKNVDDATAYVQYVNQCIRNKEIFHCLQFEIESCWEYLLWLDTANYGGVKIKNDALGDQSNEVRADDDNKVESEDNQSNENDNRTLTLCFHIANFLPQVAAIKENFYNVVAEYIQEAYTYYKEQENPLMTTEQSQEPEQSEDSEDSSTELMKYVRSNLAHKLYILVEKIKKKLPSGTLPNGQNVFPVVPGSYLKLTNPSLEFTKAVCKVLSLDSRLADVVLKLRRDLLRIVGVKEFSDEAEWKDPCLSFMLAEVICKICFSCNNIDLCRDRHVINEVTGSPLWICSICKSPYDIKEIESMMIECVHKKSMAHILQDLQCIKCKMIKDRNMTRFCSCAGRFDTLLPINDLSQTLATFKNISDHFQMKKLKDIVLWVEKMNP
;
A
#
# COMPACT_ATOMS: atom_id res chain seq x y z
N MET A 1 14.16 -27.68 -16.20
CA MET A 1 14.08 -29.16 -16.09
C MET A 1 12.62 -29.55 -16.27
N PHE A 2 12.31 -30.70 -16.85
CA PHE A 2 10.93 -31.17 -17.05
C PHE A 2 10.75 -32.51 -16.33
N GLY A 3 9.78 -32.61 -15.43
CA GLY A 3 9.40 -33.86 -14.78
C GLY A 3 8.04 -34.33 -15.30
N PHE A 4 7.95 -35.58 -15.73
CA PHE A 4 6.72 -36.16 -16.24
C PHE A 4 6.42 -37.47 -15.53
N PHE A 5 5.33 -37.50 -14.76
CA PHE A 5 5.01 -38.58 -13.83
C PHE A 5 3.76 -39.31 -14.28
N PHE A 6 3.80 -40.64 -14.23
CA PHE A 6 2.67 -41.51 -14.50
C PHE A 6 2.36 -42.35 -13.25
N PRO A 7 1.47 -41.86 -12.36
CA PRO A 7 1.17 -42.56 -11.12
C PRO A 7 0.67 -44.00 -11.31
N PRO A 8 -0.25 -44.29 -12.26
CA PRO A 8 -0.75 -45.65 -12.45
C PRO A 8 0.31 -46.66 -12.93
N SER A 9 1.39 -46.19 -13.56
CA SER A 9 2.49 -47.05 -14.01
C SER A 9 3.72 -47.00 -13.12
N LYS A 10 3.71 -46.17 -12.06
CA LYS A 10 4.87 -45.91 -11.18
C LYS A 10 6.14 -45.56 -11.95
N ARG A 11 6.00 -44.83 -13.06
CA ARG A 11 7.11 -44.41 -13.92
C ARG A 11 7.18 -42.89 -13.97
N ALA A 12 8.40 -42.37 -13.91
CA ALA A 12 8.67 -40.94 -14.01
C ALA A 12 9.82 -40.70 -15.00
N PHE A 13 9.63 -39.77 -15.92
CA PHE A 13 10.61 -39.35 -16.91
C PHE A 13 11.08 -37.94 -16.58
N ILE A 14 12.38 -37.75 -16.42
CA ILE A 14 12.99 -36.45 -16.17
C ILE A 14 13.83 -36.04 -17.37
N TYR A 15 13.47 -34.94 -18.01
CA TYR A 15 14.24 -34.34 -19.09
C TYR A 15 15.00 -33.11 -18.58
N VAL A 16 16.32 -33.15 -18.70
CA VAL A 16 17.22 -32.04 -18.37
C VAL A 16 17.62 -31.37 -19.69
N LEU A 17 17.28 -30.10 -19.84
CA LEU A 17 17.75 -29.26 -20.95
C LEU A 17 18.99 -28.52 -20.48
N ASP A 18 20.14 -28.86 -21.05
CA ASP A 18 21.44 -28.26 -20.69
C ASP A 18 22.30 -28.07 -21.95
N THR A 19 23.10 -27.01 -21.95
CA THR A 19 24.08 -26.72 -23.02
C THR A 19 25.12 -27.83 -23.15
N VAL A 20 25.43 -28.50 -22.03
CA VAL A 20 26.37 -29.63 -21.97
C VAL A 20 25.64 -30.88 -21.48
N LYS A 21 25.95 -32.06 -22.06
CA LYS A 21 25.38 -33.35 -21.60
C LYS A 21 26.09 -33.85 -20.34
N THR A 22 26.11 -33.05 -19.28
CA THR A 22 26.66 -33.40 -17.98
C THR A 22 25.54 -33.86 -17.04
N ASN A 23 25.65 -35.10 -16.54
CA ASN A 23 24.71 -35.63 -15.57
C ASN A 23 25.22 -35.40 -14.15
N GLN A 24 24.58 -34.47 -13.43
CA GLN A 24 24.82 -34.21 -12.01
C GLN A 24 23.63 -34.64 -11.15
N MET A 25 22.72 -35.44 -11.71
CA MET A 25 21.48 -35.84 -11.03
C MET A 25 21.77 -36.80 -9.87
N PRO A 26 21.15 -36.58 -8.70
CA PRO A 26 21.21 -37.50 -7.57
C PRO A 26 20.36 -38.76 -7.83
N ASN A 27 20.49 -39.77 -6.96
CA ASN A 27 19.60 -40.94 -7.00
C ASN A 27 18.17 -40.53 -6.58
N LEU A 28 17.30 -40.37 -7.59
CA LEU A 28 15.92 -39.91 -7.43
C LEU A 28 15.06 -40.85 -6.61
N GLY A 29 15.28 -42.17 -6.69
CA GLY A 29 14.54 -43.14 -5.87
C GLY A 29 14.79 -42.93 -4.38
N ASN A 30 16.05 -42.67 -4.01
CA ASN A 30 16.41 -42.39 -2.63
C ASN A 30 15.82 -41.05 -2.15
N ILE A 31 15.85 -40.00 -2.97
CA ILE A 31 15.25 -38.70 -2.63
C ILE A 31 13.74 -38.83 -2.48
N PHE A 32 13.07 -39.52 -3.41
CA PHE A 32 11.63 -39.76 -3.35
C PHE A 32 11.24 -40.49 -2.07
N THR A 33 11.98 -41.54 -1.71
CA THR A 33 11.71 -42.32 -0.49
C THR A 33 11.99 -41.50 0.77
N ALA A 34 13.07 -40.72 0.78
CA ALA A 34 13.41 -39.84 1.89
C ALA A 34 12.33 -38.77 2.11
N GLU A 35 11.95 -38.02 1.07
CA GLU A 35 10.91 -36.99 1.15
C GLU A 35 9.57 -37.58 1.58
N ARG A 36 9.20 -38.75 1.05
CA ARG A 36 7.99 -39.47 1.47
C ARG A 36 8.02 -39.79 2.97
N ASN A 37 9.13 -40.33 3.47
CA ASN A 37 9.27 -40.69 4.88
C ASN A 37 9.23 -39.45 5.78
N THR A 38 9.82 -38.33 5.33
CA THR A 38 9.72 -37.05 6.02
C THR A 38 8.26 -36.57 6.12
N ARG A 39 7.47 -36.70 5.05
CA ARG A 39 6.05 -36.32 5.06
C ARG A 39 5.19 -37.23 5.94
N LEU A 40 5.46 -38.53 5.93
CA LEU A 40 4.82 -39.48 6.85
C LEU A 40 5.12 -39.15 8.30
N ALA A 41 6.38 -38.78 8.61
CA ALA A 41 6.77 -38.33 9.95
C ALA A 41 6.09 -37.01 10.35
N SER A 42 5.80 -36.12 9.39
CA SER A 42 5.06 -34.88 9.63
C SER A 42 3.54 -35.05 9.78
N GLY A 43 3.02 -36.29 9.70
CA GLY A 43 1.60 -36.58 9.94
C GLY A 43 0.66 -36.38 8.74
N THR A 44 1.19 -36.35 7.51
CA THR A 44 0.34 -36.28 6.29
C THR A 44 -0.37 -37.62 6.05
N ASP A 45 -1.66 -37.60 5.68
CA ASP A 45 -2.41 -38.82 5.37
C ASP A 45 -1.77 -39.57 4.18
N ILE A 46 -1.62 -40.88 4.35
CA ILE A 46 -1.02 -41.80 3.35
C ILE A 46 -1.76 -41.72 2.01
N LYS A 47 -3.07 -41.44 2.03
CA LYS A 47 -3.90 -41.34 0.81
C LYS A 47 -3.57 -40.13 -0.07
N LEU A 48 -2.98 -39.08 0.51
CA LEU A 48 -2.58 -37.88 -0.22
C LEU A 48 -1.14 -37.96 -0.73
N LEU A 49 -0.46 -39.09 -0.50
CA LEU A 49 0.90 -39.32 -0.92
C LEU A 49 0.92 -40.31 -2.11
N PRO A 50 1.73 -40.05 -3.16
CA PRO A 50 1.94 -41.00 -4.24
C PRO A 50 2.41 -42.36 -3.72
N GLU A 51 2.17 -43.48 -4.40
CA GLU A 51 2.60 -44.84 -3.97
C GLU A 51 4.13 -45.05 -3.90
N SER A 52 4.59 -46.15 -3.27
CA SER A 52 6.01 -46.51 -3.22
C SER A 52 6.48 -47.10 -4.57
N ASP A 53 7.79 -47.15 -4.75
CA ASP A 53 8.47 -47.89 -5.84
C ASP A 53 8.36 -47.26 -7.24
N TYR A 54 8.60 -45.94 -7.34
CA TYR A 54 8.70 -45.25 -8.62
C TYR A 54 10.02 -45.55 -9.36
N GLN A 55 9.92 -45.87 -10.64
CA GLN A 55 11.06 -45.98 -11.55
C GLN A 55 11.31 -44.65 -12.27
N PHE A 56 12.55 -44.15 -12.18
CA PHE A 56 12.95 -42.87 -12.76
C PHE A 56 13.86 -43.07 -13.97
N GLU A 57 13.48 -42.52 -15.11
CA GLU A 57 14.28 -42.47 -16.33
C GLU A 57 14.76 -41.03 -16.59
N ILE A 58 16.08 -40.85 -16.74
CA ILE A 58 16.69 -39.52 -16.89
C ILE A 58 17.22 -39.37 -18.32
N HIS A 59 16.79 -38.30 -18.99
CA HIS A 59 17.22 -37.93 -20.34
C HIS A 59 17.84 -36.53 -20.33
N ILE A 60 19.04 -36.40 -20.88
CA ILE A 60 19.75 -35.11 -20.96
C ILE A 60 19.88 -34.71 -22.42
N GLU A 61 19.22 -33.61 -22.78
CA GLU A 61 19.16 -33.11 -24.14
C GLU A 61 19.65 -31.67 -24.25
N LYS A 62 20.17 -31.34 -25.43
CA LYS A 62 20.65 -29.99 -25.76
C LYS A 62 19.61 -29.16 -26.51
N ASP A 63 18.69 -29.83 -27.20
CA ASP A 63 17.64 -29.20 -27.98
C ASP A 63 16.28 -29.43 -27.33
N ILE A 64 15.56 -28.34 -27.09
CA ILE A 64 14.22 -28.36 -26.51
C ILE A 64 13.21 -29.15 -27.37
N LYS A 65 13.41 -29.20 -28.71
CA LYS A 65 12.54 -29.98 -29.60
C LYS A 65 12.64 -31.48 -29.33
N GLN A 66 13.82 -31.98 -28.92
CA GLN A 66 14.00 -33.38 -28.55
C GLN A 66 13.25 -33.71 -27.27
N VAL A 67 13.25 -32.78 -26.29
CA VAL A 67 12.45 -32.89 -25.07
C VAL A 67 10.95 -32.97 -25.40
N TYR A 68 10.44 -32.07 -26.25
CA TYR A 68 9.03 -32.08 -26.68
C TYR A 68 8.64 -33.37 -27.42
N ARG A 69 9.52 -33.91 -28.27
CA ARG A 69 9.28 -35.21 -28.92
C ARG A 69 9.28 -36.37 -27.92
N GLY A 70 10.18 -36.34 -26.93
CA GLY A 70 10.26 -37.34 -25.88
C GLY A 70 9.00 -37.39 -25.02
N LEU A 71 8.54 -36.22 -24.54
CA LEU A 71 7.31 -36.09 -23.75
C LEU A 71 6.08 -36.59 -24.50
N GLN A 72 5.91 -36.15 -25.76
CA GLN A 72 4.80 -36.60 -26.60
C GLN A 72 4.83 -38.10 -26.87
N LYS A 73 6.02 -38.67 -27.14
CA LYS A 73 6.17 -40.12 -27.33
C LYS A 73 5.71 -40.88 -26.09
N ASN A 74 6.14 -40.47 -24.90
CA ASN A 74 5.78 -41.15 -23.66
C ASN A 74 4.28 -41.02 -23.34
N LEU A 75 3.68 -39.85 -23.61
CA LEU A 75 2.25 -39.65 -23.44
C LEU A 75 1.43 -40.50 -24.44
N MET A 76 1.87 -40.59 -25.70
CA MET A 76 1.25 -41.49 -26.69
C MET A 76 1.36 -42.96 -26.28
N LEU A 77 2.52 -43.41 -25.80
CA LEU A 77 2.69 -44.78 -25.30
C LEU A 77 1.72 -45.07 -24.15
N TYR A 78 1.56 -44.13 -23.22
CA TYR A 78 0.59 -44.28 -22.14
C TYR A 78 -0.86 -44.33 -22.66
N LYS A 79 -1.20 -43.51 -23.66
CA LYS A 79 -2.51 -43.54 -24.32
C LYS A 79 -2.79 -44.91 -24.94
N ASP A 80 -1.81 -45.47 -25.64
CA ASP A 80 -1.92 -46.76 -26.33
C ASP A 80 -2.09 -47.92 -25.33
N GLU A 81 -1.58 -47.79 -24.10
CA GLU A 81 -1.80 -48.74 -23.00
C GLU A 81 -3.25 -48.75 -22.45
N LYS A 82 -4.11 -47.79 -22.85
CA LYS A 82 -5.55 -47.71 -22.49
C LYS A 82 -5.86 -47.87 -21.00
N ARG A 83 -5.13 -47.18 -20.13
CA ARG A 83 -5.28 -47.24 -18.66
C ARG A 83 -6.52 -46.52 -18.09
N GLY A 84 -7.53 -46.24 -18.91
CA GLY A 84 -8.78 -45.58 -18.51
C GLY A 84 -8.79 -44.06 -18.72
N PRO A 85 -9.86 -43.37 -18.24
CA PRO A 85 -9.98 -41.92 -18.34
C PRO A 85 -8.83 -41.24 -17.60
N THR A 86 -8.07 -40.41 -18.31
CA THR A 86 -6.85 -39.78 -17.80
C THR A 86 -6.95 -38.27 -18.00
N ALA A 87 -6.58 -37.50 -16.98
CA ALA A 87 -6.37 -36.06 -17.08
C ALA A 87 -4.88 -35.74 -16.90
N VAL A 88 -4.40 -34.70 -17.57
CA VAL A 88 -3.02 -34.25 -17.50
C VAL A 88 -2.95 -33.02 -16.61
N VAL A 89 -2.23 -33.13 -15.51
CA VAL A 89 -1.98 -32.02 -14.59
C VAL A 89 -0.68 -31.34 -15.01
N ILE A 90 -0.73 -30.03 -15.27
CA ILE A 90 0.40 -29.27 -15.79
C ILE A 90 0.80 -28.19 -14.80
N GLN A 91 2.03 -28.24 -14.32
CA GLN A 91 2.68 -27.15 -13.59
C GLN A 91 3.78 -26.59 -14.48
N SER A 92 3.57 -25.39 -15.04
CA SER A 92 4.48 -24.80 -16.03
C SER A 92 4.34 -23.27 -16.04
N PRO A 93 5.42 -22.52 -16.32
CA PRO A 93 5.33 -21.08 -16.57
C PRO A 93 4.69 -20.74 -17.93
N LYS A 94 4.60 -21.70 -18.85
CA LYS A 94 3.88 -21.54 -20.13
C LYS A 94 2.42 -21.90 -19.97
N THR A 95 1.54 -21.19 -20.68
CA THR A 95 0.10 -21.46 -20.70
C THR A 95 -0.20 -22.85 -21.26
N ALA A 96 -1.35 -23.42 -20.88
CA ALA A 96 -1.80 -24.70 -21.43
C ALA A 96 -1.95 -24.64 -22.97
N GLU A 97 -2.40 -23.50 -23.50
CA GLU A 97 -2.54 -23.25 -24.94
C GLU A 97 -1.18 -23.31 -25.65
N ASP A 98 -0.17 -22.62 -25.12
CA ASP A 98 1.20 -22.67 -25.66
C ASP A 98 1.76 -24.09 -25.66
N ILE A 99 1.46 -24.86 -24.60
CA ILE A 99 1.89 -26.25 -24.49
C ILE A 99 1.22 -27.12 -25.54
N CYS A 100 -0.08 -26.96 -25.77
CA CYS A 100 -0.81 -27.66 -26.84
C CYS A 100 -0.30 -27.27 -28.23
N LEU A 101 0.06 -26.00 -28.45
CA LEU A 101 0.64 -25.55 -29.72
C LEU A 101 2.03 -26.16 -29.96
N LEU A 102 2.85 -26.25 -28.92
CA LEU A 102 4.20 -26.84 -29.01
C LEU A 102 4.18 -28.36 -29.03
N MET A 103 3.20 -28.98 -28.39
CA MET A 103 3.04 -30.43 -28.23
C MET A 103 1.58 -30.85 -28.46
N PRO A 104 1.16 -31.02 -29.73
CA PRO A 104 -0.25 -31.28 -30.08
C PRO A 104 -0.90 -32.48 -29.39
N VAL A 105 -0.14 -33.52 -29.04
CA VAL A 105 -0.67 -34.71 -28.32
C VAL A 105 -1.37 -34.34 -27.01
N PHE A 106 -0.95 -33.26 -26.34
CA PHE A 106 -1.56 -32.82 -25.09
C PHE A 106 -3.00 -32.32 -25.27
N SER A 107 -3.37 -31.85 -26.46
CA SER A 107 -4.75 -31.41 -26.76
C SER A 107 -5.78 -32.54 -26.76
N GLU A 108 -5.32 -33.80 -26.81
CA GLU A 108 -6.20 -34.98 -26.77
C GLU A 108 -6.63 -35.36 -25.34
N PHE A 109 -6.06 -34.71 -24.31
CA PHE A 109 -6.35 -34.96 -22.90
C PHE A 109 -6.95 -33.72 -22.24
N PRO A 110 -7.83 -33.88 -21.24
CA PRO A 110 -8.24 -32.76 -20.40
C PRO A 110 -7.05 -32.30 -19.55
N ILE A 111 -6.75 -31.00 -19.63
CA ILE A 111 -5.61 -30.37 -18.96
C ILE A 111 -6.09 -29.64 -17.71
N ILE A 112 -5.37 -29.85 -16.61
CA ILE A 112 -5.58 -29.16 -15.34
C ILE A 112 -4.30 -28.35 -15.03
N PRO A 113 -4.31 -27.01 -15.21
CA PRO A 113 -3.17 -26.19 -14.88
C PRO A 113 -3.06 -25.98 -13.37
N ILE A 114 -1.85 -26.16 -12.82
CA ILE A 114 -1.48 -25.81 -11.44
C ILE A 114 -0.52 -24.62 -11.50
N HIS A 115 -0.93 -23.50 -10.91
CA HIS A 115 -0.24 -22.22 -11.02
C HIS A 115 0.76 -21.96 -9.88
N ILE A 116 1.51 -23.00 -9.48
CA ILE A 116 2.55 -22.89 -8.44
C ILE A 116 3.88 -22.54 -9.11
N HIS A 117 4.49 -21.43 -8.68
CA HIS A 117 5.79 -20.97 -9.16
C HIS A 117 6.88 -21.16 -8.11
N ASP A 118 8.05 -21.62 -8.57
CA ASP A 118 9.29 -21.59 -7.79
C ASP A 118 9.94 -20.20 -7.85
N SER A 119 10.85 -19.91 -6.92
CA SER A 119 11.61 -18.67 -6.95
C SER A 119 12.54 -18.60 -8.17
N ASP A 120 12.66 -17.43 -8.80
CA ASP A 120 13.54 -17.21 -9.96
C ASP A 120 15.03 -17.49 -9.65
N THR A 121 15.40 -17.43 -8.37
CA THR A 121 16.76 -17.69 -7.87
C THR A 121 17.04 -19.17 -7.64
N LEU A 122 16.04 -20.06 -7.68
CA LEU A 122 16.17 -21.48 -7.34
C LEU A 122 17.29 -22.18 -8.14
N TYR A 123 17.48 -21.78 -9.40
CA TYR A 123 18.46 -22.38 -10.30
C TYR A 123 19.78 -21.61 -10.40
N GLN A 124 19.99 -20.54 -9.62
CA GLN A 124 21.22 -19.74 -9.61
C GLN A 124 22.33 -20.37 -8.74
N VAL A 125 22.51 -21.69 -8.88
CA VAL A 125 23.49 -22.47 -8.09
C VAL A 125 24.24 -23.42 -9.00
N MET A 126 25.52 -23.69 -8.71
CA MET A 126 26.35 -24.56 -9.56
C MET A 126 25.80 -25.99 -9.67
N ASP A 127 25.16 -26.50 -8.61
CA ASP A 127 24.51 -27.82 -8.56
C ASP A 127 22.99 -27.75 -8.79
N TRP A 128 22.53 -26.81 -9.63
CA TRP A 128 21.11 -26.58 -9.92
C TRP A 128 20.35 -27.84 -10.35
N GLN A 129 21.00 -28.83 -10.97
CA GLN A 129 20.35 -30.10 -11.34
C GLN A 129 19.88 -30.87 -10.09
N ARG A 130 20.69 -30.87 -9.02
CA ARG A 130 20.33 -31.48 -7.74
C ARG A 130 19.18 -30.70 -7.07
N VAL A 131 19.28 -29.38 -7.02
CA VAL A 131 18.23 -28.51 -6.44
C VAL A 131 16.91 -28.68 -7.20
N GLY A 132 16.93 -28.63 -8.53
CA GLY A 132 15.77 -28.83 -9.38
C GLY A 132 15.15 -30.22 -9.23
N SER A 133 15.95 -31.27 -9.09
CA SER A 133 15.44 -32.63 -8.87
C SER A 133 14.66 -32.77 -7.56
N LYS A 134 15.12 -32.12 -6.47
CA LYS A 134 14.41 -32.07 -5.20
C LYS A 134 13.11 -31.28 -5.32
N ALA A 135 13.14 -30.14 -6.01
CA ALA A 135 11.95 -29.32 -6.23
C ALA A 135 10.86 -30.09 -7.00
N ILE A 136 11.22 -30.78 -8.09
CA ILE A 136 10.26 -31.60 -8.87
C ILE A 136 9.62 -32.68 -7.99
N ILE A 137 10.39 -33.39 -7.18
CA ILE A 137 9.86 -34.42 -6.28
C ILE A 137 8.94 -33.79 -5.22
N LYS A 138 9.36 -32.67 -4.61
CA LYS A 138 8.55 -31.95 -3.62
C LYS A 138 7.21 -31.49 -4.21
N HIS A 139 7.21 -30.97 -5.44
CA HIS A 139 5.99 -30.58 -6.16
C HIS A 139 5.10 -31.78 -6.41
N PHE A 140 5.65 -32.88 -6.94
CA PHE A 140 4.89 -34.11 -7.18
C PHE A 140 4.22 -34.66 -5.90
N MET A 141 4.91 -34.59 -4.75
CA MET A 141 4.33 -35.00 -3.45
C MET A 141 3.14 -34.13 -2.99
N ASN A 142 3.01 -32.89 -3.48
CA ASN A 142 1.92 -31.98 -3.09
C ASN A 142 0.80 -31.92 -4.15
N VAL A 143 0.89 -32.67 -5.25
CA VAL A 143 -0.10 -32.57 -6.33
C VAL A 143 -1.50 -32.94 -5.84
N ASP A 144 -1.65 -34.06 -5.12
CA ASP A 144 -2.96 -34.52 -4.65
C ASP A 144 -3.59 -33.58 -3.61
N SER A 145 -2.79 -33.02 -2.69
CA SER A 145 -3.27 -32.01 -1.74
C SER A 145 -3.69 -30.72 -2.46
N THR A 146 -2.90 -30.27 -3.42
CA THR A 146 -3.20 -29.07 -4.23
C THR A 146 -4.47 -29.26 -5.05
N ILE A 147 -4.63 -30.40 -5.71
CA ILE A 147 -5.84 -30.73 -6.50
C ILE A 147 -7.06 -30.80 -5.59
N THR A 148 -6.94 -31.34 -4.38
CA THR A 148 -8.06 -31.41 -3.43
C THR A 148 -8.55 -30.01 -3.06
N VAL A 149 -7.63 -29.09 -2.74
CA VAL A 149 -7.98 -27.68 -2.46
C VAL A 149 -8.58 -27.00 -3.68
N LEU A 150 -8.00 -27.20 -4.87
CA LEU A 150 -8.54 -26.66 -6.12
C LEU A 150 -9.94 -27.19 -6.43
N LEU A 151 -10.21 -28.48 -6.15
CA LEU A 151 -11.54 -29.07 -6.33
C LEU A 151 -12.56 -28.46 -5.38
N GLU A 152 -12.20 -28.20 -4.13
CA GLU A 152 -13.08 -27.53 -3.16
C GLU A 152 -13.37 -26.09 -3.59
N GLN A 153 -12.35 -25.37 -4.06
CA GLN A 153 -12.51 -24.02 -4.61
C GLN A 153 -13.43 -24.02 -5.84
N CYS A 154 -13.23 -24.96 -6.77
CA CYS A 154 -14.07 -25.16 -7.95
C CYS A 154 -15.52 -25.49 -7.59
N ARG A 155 -15.73 -26.30 -6.54
CA ARG A 155 -17.07 -26.64 -6.05
C ARG A 155 -17.78 -25.40 -5.53
N TYR A 156 -17.08 -24.51 -4.82
CA TYR A 156 -17.64 -23.26 -4.34
C TYR A 156 -17.93 -22.27 -5.49
N PHE A 157 -17.00 -22.10 -6.43
CA PHE A 157 -17.21 -21.23 -7.59
C PHE A 157 -18.13 -21.83 -8.65
N HIS A 158 -18.46 -23.12 -8.56
CA HIS A 158 -19.18 -23.89 -9.58
C HIS A 158 -18.51 -23.78 -10.95
N VAL A 159 -17.21 -24.06 -11.03
CA VAL A 159 -16.40 -24.01 -12.26
C VAL A 159 -15.67 -25.34 -12.46
N PRO A 160 -15.47 -25.80 -13.71
CA PRO A 160 -14.60 -26.95 -13.97
C PRO A 160 -13.15 -26.68 -13.57
N ILE A 161 -12.48 -27.67 -13.01
CA ILE A 161 -11.11 -27.54 -12.49
C ILE A 161 -10.05 -27.11 -13.52
N GLY A 162 -10.24 -27.46 -14.80
CA GLY A 162 -9.33 -27.05 -15.88
C GLY A 162 -9.42 -25.57 -16.26
N ASN A 163 -10.46 -24.86 -15.81
CA ASN A 163 -10.77 -23.50 -16.24
C ASN A 163 -10.40 -22.44 -15.19
N LEU A 164 -9.74 -22.83 -14.08
CA LEU A 164 -9.26 -21.85 -13.11
C LEU A 164 -7.99 -21.15 -13.62
N PRO A 165 -8.00 -19.81 -13.72
CA PRO A 165 -6.80 -19.05 -14.02
C PRO A 165 -5.87 -19.00 -12.81
N GLN A 166 -4.69 -18.40 -13.01
CA GLN A 166 -3.71 -18.19 -11.93
C GLN A 166 -4.31 -17.39 -10.78
N ASP A 167 -5.07 -16.34 -11.08
CA ASP A 167 -5.81 -15.59 -10.08
C ASP A 167 -7.27 -16.07 -9.97
N ALA A 168 -7.45 -17.15 -9.23
CA ALA A 168 -8.76 -17.71 -8.98
C ALA A 168 -9.68 -16.76 -8.17
N THR A 169 -9.12 -15.81 -7.41
CA THR A 169 -9.93 -14.91 -6.58
C THR A 169 -10.70 -13.89 -7.40
N VAL A 170 -10.01 -13.15 -8.27
CA VAL A 170 -10.58 -12.16 -9.19
C VAL A 170 -11.57 -12.82 -10.14
N PHE A 171 -11.19 -13.99 -10.69
CA PHE A 171 -12.07 -14.75 -11.58
C PHE A 171 -13.32 -15.29 -10.89
N GLY A 172 -13.19 -15.74 -9.62
CA GLY A 172 -14.33 -16.14 -8.80
C GLY A 172 -15.32 -14.99 -8.61
N SER A 173 -14.81 -13.79 -8.29
CA SER A 173 -15.63 -12.57 -8.17
C SER A 173 -16.36 -12.23 -9.47
N ASP A 174 -15.67 -12.27 -10.62
CA ASP A 174 -16.27 -12.06 -11.94
C ASP A 174 -17.44 -13.02 -12.20
N ILE A 175 -17.24 -14.31 -11.91
CA ILE A 175 -18.26 -15.33 -12.12
C ILE A 175 -19.47 -15.12 -11.22
N PHE A 176 -19.24 -14.84 -9.93
CA PHE A 176 -20.34 -14.56 -9.02
C PHE A 176 -21.11 -13.33 -9.46
N PHE A 177 -20.42 -12.25 -9.84
CA PHE A 177 -21.07 -11.02 -10.24
C PHE A 177 -21.84 -11.20 -11.56
N ALA A 178 -21.24 -11.85 -12.57
CA ALA A 178 -21.91 -12.22 -13.82
C ALA A 178 -23.21 -12.98 -13.59
N ARG A 179 -23.19 -13.99 -12.70
CA ARG A 179 -24.38 -14.79 -12.40
C ARG A 179 -25.47 -13.98 -11.71
N HIS A 180 -25.11 -13.07 -10.80
CA HIS A 180 -26.08 -12.21 -10.14
C HIS A 180 -26.67 -11.18 -11.12
N LEU A 181 -25.84 -10.61 -12.01
CA LEU A 181 -26.28 -9.72 -13.08
C LEU A 181 -27.24 -10.42 -14.05
N GLN A 182 -26.91 -11.63 -14.50
CA GLN A 182 -27.78 -12.42 -15.37
C GLN A 182 -29.12 -12.77 -14.72
N LYS A 183 -29.13 -13.13 -13.43
CA LYS A 183 -30.38 -13.38 -12.69
C LYS A 183 -31.30 -12.16 -12.62
N GLN A 184 -30.73 -10.96 -12.69
CA GLN A 184 -31.44 -9.69 -12.68
C GLN A 184 -31.63 -9.10 -14.09
N ASN A 185 -31.39 -9.88 -15.15
CA ASN A 185 -31.53 -9.51 -16.56
C ASN A 185 -30.65 -8.33 -17.02
N PHE A 186 -29.45 -8.18 -16.44
CA PHE A 186 -28.44 -7.24 -16.95
C PHE A 186 -27.72 -7.80 -18.18
N ILE A 187 -27.30 -6.90 -19.06
CA ILE A 187 -26.33 -7.19 -20.12
C ILE A 187 -24.93 -7.13 -19.49
N LEU A 188 -24.08 -8.10 -19.83
CA LEU A 188 -22.70 -8.16 -19.33
C LEU A 188 -21.79 -7.31 -20.22
N TRP A 189 -20.98 -6.43 -19.62
CA TRP A 189 -19.90 -5.67 -20.27
C TRP A 189 -18.56 -6.42 -20.24
N CYS A 190 -18.63 -7.75 -20.32
CA CYS A 190 -17.49 -8.65 -20.19
C CYS A 190 -16.45 -8.40 -21.29
N SER A 191 -15.22 -8.07 -20.91
CA SER A 191 -14.16 -7.71 -21.85
C SER A 191 -12.83 -8.34 -21.44
N PRO A 192 -12.04 -8.90 -22.38
CA PRO A 192 -10.68 -9.36 -22.11
C PRO A 192 -9.67 -8.21 -22.09
N THR A 193 -10.11 -6.98 -22.37
CA THR A 193 -9.25 -5.78 -22.41
C THR A 193 -9.36 -5.00 -21.10
N GLU A 194 -8.48 -4.03 -20.89
CA GLU A 194 -8.51 -3.14 -19.69
C GLU A 194 -9.71 -2.17 -19.66
N ARG A 195 -10.60 -2.24 -20.66
CA ARG A 195 -11.80 -1.39 -20.78
C ARG A 195 -13.05 -2.27 -20.82
N PRO A 196 -14.14 -1.85 -20.14
CA PRO A 196 -15.44 -2.52 -20.26
C PRO A 196 -15.96 -2.47 -21.70
N ASP A 197 -16.73 -3.48 -22.10
CA ASP A 197 -17.46 -3.45 -23.37
C ASP A 197 -18.76 -2.66 -23.20
N LEU A 198 -18.74 -1.38 -23.58
CA LEU A 198 -19.88 -0.47 -23.52
C LEU A 198 -20.44 -0.18 -24.92
N GLY A 199 -20.20 -1.06 -25.89
CA GLY A 199 -20.72 -0.93 -27.24
C GLY A 199 -20.12 0.24 -28.03
N GLY A 200 -18.87 0.63 -27.75
CA GLY A 200 -18.12 1.67 -28.44
C GLY A 200 -17.99 2.98 -27.66
N LYS A 201 -18.78 3.19 -26.60
CA LYS A 201 -18.68 4.38 -25.74
C LYS A 201 -17.32 4.48 -25.05
N GLU A 202 -16.72 3.34 -24.72
CA GLU A 202 -15.43 3.22 -24.06
C GLU A 202 -14.24 3.74 -24.88
N ALA A 203 -14.41 3.92 -26.20
CA ALA A 203 -13.36 4.48 -27.06
C ALA A 203 -13.27 6.01 -26.92
N ASP A 204 -14.44 6.67 -26.80
CA ASP A 204 -14.56 8.11 -26.77
C ASP A 204 -14.50 8.67 -25.34
N ASP A 205 -15.04 7.94 -24.36
CA ASP A 205 -15.12 8.40 -22.96
C ASP A 205 -13.86 8.04 -22.16
N ASN A 206 -12.87 8.92 -22.23
CA ASN A 206 -11.66 8.81 -21.42
C ASN A 206 -11.76 9.61 -20.11
N ARG A 207 -12.92 10.17 -19.76
CA ARG A 207 -13.07 11.04 -18.58
C ARG A 207 -12.83 10.29 -17.28
N LEU A 208 -13.45 9.12 -17.09
CA LEU A 208 -13.19 8.27 -15.91
C LEU A 208 -11.76 7.75 -15.83
N LEU A 209 -11.08 7.63 -16.97
CA LEU A 209 -9.66 7.25 -17.03
C LEU A 209 -8.74 8.44 -16.75
N ALA A 210 -9.19 9.67 -17.01
CA ALA A 210 -8.46 10.91 -16.81
C ALA A 210 -8.72 11.55 -15.44
N GLU A 211 -9.82 11.20 -14.77
CA GLU A 211 -10.08 11.65 -13.40
C GLU A 211 -8.94 11.19 -12.49
N SER A 212 -8.32 12.18 -11.84
CA SER A 212 -7.26 11.96 -10.87
C SER A 212 -7.75 10.98 -9.83
N GLU A 213 -6.90 10.00 -9.50
CA GLU A 213 -7.09 9.08 -8.38
C GLU A 213 -7.76 9.83 -7.23
N THR A 214 -8.94 9.32 -6.87
CA THR A 214 -9.87 9.86 -5.88
C THR A 214 -9.05 10.44 -4.75
N THR A 215 -9.01 11.78 -4.61
CA THR A 215 -8.15 12.48 -3.63
C THR A 215 -8.14 11.70 -2.33
N LEU A 216 -7.00 11.10 -1.99
CA LEU A 216 -6.86 10.24 -0.83
C LEU A 216 -7.41 11.02 0.37
N ALA A 217 -8.45 10.48 1.01
CA ALA A 217 -9.05 11.13 2.15
C ALA A 217 -8.09 10.96 3.32
N GLU A 218 -7.25 11.97 3.50
CA GLU A 218 -6.27 12.03 4.57
C GLU A 218 -6.54 13.30 5.38
N VAL A 219 -6.56 13.15 6.70
CA VAL A 219 -6.58 14.26 7.64
C VAL A 219 -5.28 14.20 8.43
N SER A 220 -4.50 15.27 8.45
CA SER A 220 -3.28 15.37 9.24
C SER A 220 -3.18 16.74 9.90
N LYS A 221 -2.97 16.77 11.22
CA LYS A 221 -2.83 17.99 12.03
C LYS A 221 -1.46 18.03 12.68
N SER A 222 -0.57 18.85 12.13
CA SER A 222 0.78 19.04 12.65
C SER A 222 0.75 19.82 13.97
N ASP A 223 1.21 19.23 15.07
CA ASP A 223 1.36 19.87 16.39
C ASP A 223 2.23 18.99 17.32
N ALA A 224 2.51 19.50 18.52
CA ALA A 224 3.06 18.74 19.63
C ALA A 224 1.95 18.28 20.59
N TYR A 225 1.85 16.97 20.80
CA TYR A 225 0.83 16.35 21.64
C TYR A 225 1.48 15.82 22.93
N PRO A 226 1.28 16.51 24.07
CA PRO A 226 1.84 16.11 25.36
C PRO A 226 1.05 15.00 26.06
N SER A 227 -0.11 14.62 25.51
CA SER A 227 -0.98 13.59 26.05
C SER A 227 -0.89 12.30 25.23
N VAL A 228 -1.33 11.20 25.84
CA VAL A 228 -1.25 9.87 25.23
C VAL A 228 -2.02 9.82 23.91
N CYS A 229 -1.30 9.48 22.84
CA CYS A 229 -1.82 9.25 21.51
C CYS A 229 -1.78 7.76 21.18
N LEU A 230 -2.89 7.23 20.67
CA LEU A 230 -2.98 5.83 20.26
C LEU A 230 -3.15 5.73 18.75
N GLU A 231 -2.48 4.74 18.19
CA GLU A 231 -2.55 4.34 16.80
C GLU A 231 -3.47 3.13 16.67
N ILE A 232 -4.47 3.26 15.81
CA ILE A 232 -5.55 2.31 15.60
C ILE A 232 -5.56 1.91 14.13
N LEU A 233 -5.52 0.61 13.86
CA LEU A 233 -5.75 0.04 12.54
C LEU A 233 -7.25 -0.25 12.37
N VAL A 234 -7.77 0.10 11.20
CA VAL A 234 -9.19 -0.07 10.86
C VAL A 234 -9.30 -0.96 9.63
N ASP A 235 -9.97 -2.09 9.79
CA ASP A 235 -10.18 -3.06 8.72
C ASP A 235 -11.66 -3.18 8.34
N GLY A 236 -11.90 -3.54 7.07
CA GLY A 236 -13.24 -3.83 6.56
C GLY A 236 -14.03 -2.61 6.06
N ILE A 237 -13.43 -1.43 5.88
CA ILE A 237 -14.14 -0.25 5.34
C ILE A 237 -14.82 -0.51 3.99
N PRO A 238 -14.17 -1.08 2.96
CA PRO A 238 -14.80 -1.26 1.65
C PRO A 238 -16.05 -2.15 1.72
N VAL A 239 -15.96 -3.26 2.46
CA VAL A 239 -17.05 -4.23 2.61
C VAL A 239 -18.20 -3.62 3.41
N SER A 240 -17.89 -2.97 4.54
CA SER A 240 -18.87 -2.28 5.38
C SER A 240 -19.60 -1.19 4.61
N THR A 241 -18.89 -0.42 3.80
CA THR A 241 -19.46 0.65 2.96
C THR A 241 -20.49 0.10 1.98
N VAL A 242 -20.22 -1.06 1.35
CA VAL A 242 -21.15 -1.67 0.40
C VAL A 242 -22.41 -2.17 1.11
N LEU A 243 -22.26 -2.83 2.26
CA LEU A 243 -23.39 -3.34 3.04
C LEU A 243 -24.29 -2.19 3.50
N GLU A 244 -23.69 -1.12 4.01
CA GLU A 244 -24.36 0.03 4.61
C GLU A 244 -24.65 1.17 3.61
N ALA A 245 -24.48 0.92 2.31
CA ALA A 245 -24.61 1.95 1.27
C ALA A 245 -25.95 2.71 1.31
N GLN A 246 -27.06 2.02 1.63
CA GLN A 246 -28.38 2.66 1.76
C GLN A 246 -28.44 3.60 2.97
N ASN A 247 -27.96 3.16 4.13
CA ASN A 247 -27.97 3.95 5.36
C ASN A 247 -27.08 5.20 5.22
N LEU A 248 -25.93 5.06 4.55
CA LEU A 248 -25.04 6.19 4.24
C LEU A 248 -25.69 7.23 3.33
N MET A 249 -26.52 6.80 2.38
CA MET A 249 -27.26 7.70 1.49
C MET A 249 -28.43 8.41 2.20
N GLU A 250 -29.13 7.72 3.10
CA GLU A 250 -30.27 8.26 3.84
C GLU A 250 -29.88 9.30 4.90
N MET A 251 -28.70 9.14 5.52
CA MET A 251 -28.19 10.07 6.55
C MET A 251 -27.96 11.50 6.05
N GLU A 252 -27.81 11.73 4.74
CA GLU A 252 -27.61 13.07 4.16
C GLU A 252 -28.91 13.90 4.06
N GLY A 253 -30.07 13.32 4.34
CA GLY A 253 -31.35 14.02 4.23
C GLY A 253 -31.75 14.39 2.79
N THR A 254 -30.93 14.03 1.81
CA THR A 254 -31.31 14.02 0.39
C THR A 254 -32.37 12.96 0.18
N SER A 255 -33.60 13.39 -0.12
CA SER A 255 -34.67 12.47 -0.49
C SER A 255 -34.21 11.57 -1.63
N SER A 256 -34.55 10.28 -1.59
CA SER A 256 -34.24 9.29 -2.64
C SER A 256 -34.75 9.69 -4.04
N SER A 257 -35.66 10.67 -4.13
CA SER A 257 -36.16 11.30 -5.35
C SER A 257 -35.24 12.36 -5.97
N ILE A 258 -34.22 12.85 -5.24
CA ILE A 258 -33.26 13.89 -5.69
C ILE A 258 -31.84 13.32 -5.83
N ALA A 259 -31.56 12.16 -5.23
CA ALA A 259 -30.30 11.46 -5.44
C ALA A 259 -30.17 11.05 -6.93
N PHE A 260 -29.19 11.63 -7.62
CA PHE A 260 -28.91 11.38 -9.04
C PHE A 260 -28.75 9.87 -9.36
N ASP A 261 -28.24 9.08 -8.40
CA ASP A 261 -28.06 7.62 -8.48
C ASP A 261 -29.33 6.77 -8.28
N CYS A 262 -30.48 7.38 -7.95
CA CYS A 262 -31.73 6.66 -7.70
C CYS A 262 -32.86 7.01 -8.67
N GLY A 263 -32.58 7.78 -9.72
CA GLY A 263 -33.53 7.97 -10.81
C GLY A 263 -33.99 6.59 -11.34
N PRO A 264 -35.30 6.33 -11.49
CA PRO A 264 -35.75 5.07 -12.06
C PRO A 264 -35.12 4.93 -13.45
N SER A 265 -34.29 3.90 -13.65
CA SER A 265 -33.92 3.48 -14.99
C SER A 265 -35.23 3.03 -15.65
N SER A 266 -35.73 3.84 -16.58
CA SER A 266 -36.91 3.51 -17.37
C SER A 266 -36.69 2.13 -18.00
N SER A 267 -37.64 1.22 -17.81
CA SER A 267 -37.54 -0.09 -18.45
C SER A 267 -37.53 0.08 -19.96
N LEU A 268 -36.90 -0.85 -20.70
CA LEU A 268 -36.94 -0.86 -22.17
C LEU A 268 -38.39 -0.80 -22.70
N ALA A 269 -39.34 -1.38 -21.97
CA ALA A 269 -40.77 -1.31 -22.27
C ALA A 269 -41.35 0.11 -22.16
N ASP A 270 -40.89 0.92 -21.19
CA ASP A 270 -41.33 2.31 -21.01
C ASP A 270 -40.75 3.23 -22.09
N MET A 271 -39.52 2.97 -22.54
CA MET A 271 -38.91 3.70 -23.67
C MET A 271 -39.59 3.37 -25.01
N MET A 272 -39.97 2.10 -25.22
CA MET A 272 -40.64 1.67 -26.45
C MET A 272 -42.09 2.16 -26.55
N THR A 273 -42.74 2.49 -25.42
CA THR A 273 -44.12 3.00 -25.39
C THR A 273 -44.21 4.53 -25.42
N GLY A 274 -43.08 5.24 -25.51
CA GLY A 274 -43.04 6.70 -25.67
C GLY A 274 -43.57 7.48 -24.45
N GLY A 275 -43.68 6.83 -23.28
CA GLY A 275 -44.42 7.33 -22.12
C GLY A 275 -43.63 8.21 -21.16
N ALA A 276 -42.31 8.34 -21.31
CA ALA A 276 -41.51 9.19 -20.45
C ALA A 276 -40.39 9.84 -21.25
N ASN A 277 -40.36 11.18 -21.30
CA ASN A 277 -39.13 11.90 -21.60
C ASN A 277 -38.16 11.58 -20.44
N PRO A 278 -37.06 10.85 -20.67
CA PRO A 278 -36.02 10.77 -19.66
C PRO A 278 -35.49 12.20 -19.50
N ALA A 279 -35.41 12.71 -18.28
CA ALA A 279 -34.62 13.92 -18.06
C ALA A 279 -33.21 13.64 -18.61
N PRO A 280 -32.67 14.46 -19.53
CA PRO A 280 -31.39 14.17 -20.20
C PRO A 280 -30.18 14.25 -19.24
N LEU A 281 -30.41 14.62 -17.98
CA LEU A 281 -29.41 14.80 -16.95
C LEU A 281 -28.77 13.48 -16.48
N GLY A 282 -29.49 12.34 -16.51
CA GLY A 282 -28.98 11.04 -16.05
C GLY A 282 -28.13 10.28 -17.08
N VAL A 283 -28.03 10.75 -18.32
CA VAL A 283 -27.28 10.05 -19.40
C VAL A 283 -25.80 10.39 -19.37
N TYR A 284 -25.43 11.52 -18.76
CA TYR A 284 -24.03 11.99 -18.70
C TYR A 284 -23.29 11.58 -17.43
N ASP A 285 -24.01 11.09 -16.41
CA ASP A 285 -23.44 10.59 -15.17
C ASP A 285 -23.38 9.07 -15.17
N GLU A 286 -22.17 8.53 -15.30
CA GLU A 286 -21.92 7.09 -15.39
C GLU A 286 -22.16 6.39 -14.07
N SER A 287 -22.03 7.10 -12.94
CA SER A 287 -22.36 6.58 -11.61
C SER A 287 -23.85 6.24 -11.52
N ALA A 288 -24.72 7.11 -12.06
CA ALA A 288 -26.16 6.91 -12.05
C ALA A 288 -26.60 5.71 -12.90
N VAL A 289 -25.94 5.46 -14.03
CA VAL A 289 -26.20 4.29 -14.89
C VAL A 289 -25.78 3.00 -14.20
N CYS A 290 -24.67 3.01 -13.46
CA CYS A 290 -24.13 1.84 -12.75
C CYS A 290 -24.80 1.55 -11.40
N ALA A 291 -25.66 2.43 -10.88
CA ALA A 291 -26.30 2.26 -9.57
C ALA A 291 -27.11 0.96 -9.44
N GLY A 292 -27.79 0.53 -10.52
CA GLY A 292 -28.49 -0.75 -10.56
C GLY A 292 -27.55 -1.95 -10.37
N ALA A 293 -26.41 -1.93 -11.05
CA ALA A 293 -25.37 -2.96 -10.92
C ALA A 293 -24.73 -2.93 -9.52
N PHE A 294 -24.53 -1.75 -8.93
CA PHE A 294 -24.02 -1.60 -7.56
C PHE A 294 -24.96 -2.21 -6.51
N ARG A 295 -26.29 -2.14 -6.70
CA ARG A 295 -27.25 -2.83 -5.82
C ARG A 295 -27.11 -4.35 -5.89
N VAL A 296 -26.88 -4.90 -7.09
CA VAL A 296 -26.62 -6.33 -7.31
C VAL A 296 -25.31 -6.74 -6.64
N LEU A 297 -24.28 -5.90 -6.76
CA LEU A 297 -22.99 -6.09 -6.10
C LEU A 297 -23.15 -6.23 -4.59
N ARG A 298 -23.95 -5.36 -3.96
CA ARG A 298 -24.25 -5.45 -2.54
C ARG A 298 -24.88 -6.79 -2.16
N THR A 299 -25.87 -7.27 -2.91
CA THR A 299 -26.50 -8.57 -2.65
C THR A 299 -25.49 -9.72 -2.71
N MET A 300 -24.54 -9.66 -3.65
CA MET A 300 -23.46 -10.64 -3.76
C MET A 300 -22.56 -10.61 -2.51
N VAL A 301 -22.11 -9.43 -2.08
CA VAL A 301 -21.25 -9.28 -0.89
C VAL A 301 -21.97 -9.74 0.39
N THR A 302 -23.26 -9.41 0.54
CA THR A 302 -24.09 -9.94 1.64
C THR A 302 -24.14 -11.48 1.63
N GLY A 303 -24.21 -12.09 0.44
CA GLY A 303 -24.14 -13.54 0.27
C GLY A 303 -22.82 -14.13 0.78
N TRP A 304 -21.69 -13.53 0.42
CA TRP A 304 -20.37 -13.97 0.91
C TRP A 304 -20.25 -13.84 2.42
N VAL A 305 -20.68 -12.73 3.00
CA VAL A 305 -20.65 -12.52 4.47
C VAL A 305 -21.49 -13.59 5.18
N ARG A 306 -22.68 -13.90 4.66
CA ARG A 306 -23.50 -14.99 5.19
C ARG A 306 -22.78 -16.35 5.10
N ASP A 307 -22.15 -16.65 3.98
CA ASP A 307 -21.43 -17.92 3.79
C ASP A 307 -20.27 -18.08 4.80
N VAL A 308 -19.60 -16.97 5.16
CA VAL A 308 -18.56 -16.97 6.20
C VAL A 308 -19.17 -17.18 7.58
N LEU A 309 -20.25 -16.47 7.92
CA LEU A 309 -20.87 -16.55 9.25
C LEU A 309 -21.58 -17.90 9.51
N GLU A 310 -22.29 -18.44 8.52
CA GLU A 310 -23.08 -19.67 8.66
C GLU A 310 -22.25 -20.93 8.41
N TYR A 311 -21.43 -20.94 7.35
CA TYR A 311 -20.71 -22.14 6.90
C TYR A 311 -19.21 -22.10 7.18
N LYS A 312 -18.66 -20.99 7.69
CA LYS A 312 -17.21 -20.78 7.90
C LYS A 312 -16.39 -21.09 6.65
N ASN A 313 -16.92 -20.68 5.49
CA ASN A 313 -16.30 -20.99 4.21
C ASN A 313 -15.07 -20.12 3.95
N VAL A 314 -13.89 -20.76 3.89
CA VAL A 314 -12.59 -20.10 3.67
C VAL A 314 -12.52 -19.42 2.30
N PHE A 315 -13.16 -19.96 1.27
CA PHE A 315 -13.15 -19.36 -0.06
C PHE A 315 -14.02 -18.10 -0.13
N ALA A 316 -15.13 -18.06 0.61
CA ALA A 316 -15.97 -16.87 0.74
C ALA A 316 -15.20 -15.76 1.47
N ASP A 317 -14.51 -16.10 2.56
CA ASP A 317 -13.66 -15.17 3.31
C ASP A 317 -12.57 -14.57 2.41
N ASN A 318 -11.90 -15.42 1.61
CA ASN A 318 -10.90 -14.97 0.64
C ASN A 318 -11.49 -14.02 -0.44
N GLN A 319 -12.76 -14.20 -0.84
CA GLN A 319 -13.44 -13.26 -1.75
C GLN A 319 -13.71 -11.91 -1.07
N ILE A 320 -14.08 -11.89 0.20
CA ILE A 320 -14.31 -10.66 0.97
C ILE A 320 -13.01 -9.86 1.12
N VAL A 321 -11.91 -10.52 1.50
CA VAL A 321 -10.60 -9.88 1.64
C VAL A 321 -10.13 -9.27 0.31
N ASN A 322 -10.34 -9.97 -0.81
CA ASN A 322 -9.93 -9.51 -2.14
C ASN A 322 -11.00 -8.67 -2.87
N PHE A 323 -12.11 -8.33 -2.23
CA PHE A 323 -13.22 -7.62 -2.87
C PHE A 323 -12.77 -6.27 -3.46
N TYR A 324 -12.06 -5.46 -2.66
CA TYR A 324 -11.56 -4.17 -3.11
C TYR A 324 -10.51 -4.31 -4.23
N ARG A 325 -9.68 -5.35 -4.14
CA ARG A 325 -8.69 -5.71 -5.16
C ARG A 325 -9.36 -6.03 -6.49
N TRP A 326 -10.45 -6.77 -6.49
CA TRP A 326 -11.19 -7.14 -7.69
C TRP A 326 -11.77 -5.91 -8.41
N LEU A 327 -12.45 -4.99 -7.70
CA LEU A 327 -13.00 -3.77 -8.31
C LEU A 327 -11.95 -2.84 -8.93
N ARG A 328 -10.72 -2.90 -8.43
CA ARG A 328 -9.58 -2.13 -8.95
C ARG A 328 -8.89 -2.80 -10.13
N CYS A 329 -8.96 -4.12 -10.23
CA CYS A 329 -8.17 -4.90 -11.18
C CYS A 329 -8.68 -4.68 -12.60
N ARG A 330 -7.91 -3.99 -13.45
CA ARG A 330 -8.24 -3.80 -14.88
C ARG A 330 -8.26 -5.10 -15.69
N GLN A 331 -7.64 -6.16 -15.18
CA GLN A 331 -7.63 -7.47 -15.82
C GLN A 331 -8.88 -8.30 -15.46
N SER A 332 -9.73 -7.81 -14.55
CA SER A 332 -11.05 -8.41 -14.29
C SER A 332 -11.92 -8.30 -15.55
N LEU A 333 -12.63 -9.38 -15.86
CA LEU A 333 -13.49 -9.44 -17.04
C LEU A 333 -14.67 -8.47 -16.94
N LEU A 334 -15.15 -8.18 -15.73
CA LEU A 334 -16.25 -7.26 -15.47
C LEU A 334 -15.78 -5.92 -14.88
N TYR A 335 -14.52 -5.56 -15.14
CA TYR A 335 -13.97 -4.29 -14.70
C TYR A 335 -14.79 -3.11 -15.24
N GLU A 336 -15.32 -2.29 -14.33
CA GLU A 336 -16.06 -1.08 -14.63
C GLU A 336 -15.64 0.04 -13.66
N PRO A 337 -14.90 1.06 -14.11
CA PRO A 337 -14.39 2.14 -13.25
C PRO A 337 -15.50 2.92 -12.54
N ALA A 338 -16.68 3.06 -13.13
CA ALA A 338 -17.80 3.80 -12.51
C ALA A 338 -18.28 3.12 -11.20
N ILE A 339 -18.31 1.78 -11.14
CA ILE A 339 -18.69 1.03 -9.92
C ILE A 339 -17.69 1.30 -8.80
N LYS A 340 -16.40 1.36 -9.12
CA LYS A 340 -15.37 1.72 -8.15
C LYS A 340 -15.52 3.16 -7.68
N GLN A 341 -15.84 4.10 -8.57
CA GLN A 341 -16.04 5.50 -8.19
C GLN A 341 -17.20 5.68 -7.21
N ILE A 342 -18.32 4.97 -7.42
CA ILE A 342 -19.44 4.94 -6.48
C ILE A 342 -18.96 4.46 -5.10
N LEU A 343 -18.20 3.36 -5.07
CA LEU A 343 -17.64 2.83 -3.82
C LEU A 343 -16.72 3.83 -3.14
N ASP A 344 -15.77 4.43 -3.87
CA ASP A 344 -14.81 5.39 -3.31
C ASP A 344 -15.52 6.61 -2.73
N ASN A 345 -16.57 7.10 -3.39
CA ASN A 345 -17.38 8.21 -2.90
C ASN A 345 -18.12 7.85 -1.59
N LEU A 346 -18.70 6.64 -1.52
CA LEU A 346 -19.33 6.15 -0.29
C LEU A 346 -18.30 5.89 0.82
N MET A 347 -17.11 5.40 0.48
CA MET A 347 -16.01 5.19 1.43
C MET A 347 -15.54 6.51 2.03
N LYS A 348 -15.41 7.56 1.21
CA LYS A 348 -15.12 8.93 1.68
C LYS A 348 -16.16 9.42 2.68
N LYS A 349 -17.45 9.14 2.42
CA LYS A 349 -18.54 9.48 3.36
C LYS A 349 -18.43 8.69 4.66
N MET A 350 -18.25 7.38 4.59
CA MET A 350 -18.08 6.51 5.77
C MET A 350 -16.88 6.95 6.61
N PHE A 351 -15.76 7.27 5.97
CA PHE A 351 -14.54 7.77 6.60
C PHE A 351 -14.76 9.12 7.30
N THR A 352 -15.43 10.06 6.64
CA THR A 352 -15.76 11.37 7.23
C THR A 352 -16.69 11.21 8.44
N GLN A 353 -17.68 10.32 8.36
CA GLN A 353 -18.57 10.01 9.48
C GLN A 353 -17.81 9.37 10.64
N LEU A 354 -16.88 8.46 10.37
CA LEU A 354 -16.04 7.83 11.40
C LEU A 354 -15.19 8.88 12.14
N ILE A 355 -14.55 9.80 11.41
CA ILE A 355 -13.83 10.94 12.01
C ILE A 355 -14.75 11.76 12.90
N HIS A 356 -15.96 12.06 12.44
CA HIS A 356 -16.93 12.85 13.20
C HIS A 356 -17.31 12.15 14.52
N GLU A 357 -17.47 10.82 14.52
CA GLU A 357 -17.79 10.07 15.74
C GLU A 357 -16.67 10.08 16.77
N TYR A 358 -15.41 9.92 16.34
CA TYR A 358 -14.26 10.09 17.24
C TYR A 358 -14.22 11.50 17.85
N GLN A 359 -14.47 12.54 17.04
CA GLN A 359 -14.52 13.92 17.51
C GLN A 359 -15.67 14.18 18.47
N LYS A 360 -16.86 13.61 18.20
CA LYS A 360 -18.06 13.72 19.04
C LYS A 360 -17.86 13.09 20.42
N LEU A 361 -17.11 11.98 20.49
CA LEU A 361 -16.76 11.31 21.74
C LEU A 361 -15.62 12.01 22.50
N GLY A 362 -15.06 13.09 21.95
CA GLY A 362 -14.11 13.97 22.62
C GLY A 362 -12.64 13.74 22.25
N ALA A 363 -12.35 12.79 21.36
CA ALA A 363 -11.00 12.52 20.86
C ALA A 363 -10.58 13.56 19.82
N ILE A 364 -9.29 13.90 19.78
CA ILE A 364 -8.72 14.70 18.70
C ILE A 364 -8.12 13.72 17.70
N VAL A 365 -8.59 13.75 16.45
CA VAL A 365 -7.99 12.97 15.36
C VAL A 365 -6.78 13.75 14.84
N LEU A 366 -5.57 13.22 15.07
CA LEU A 366 -4.31 13.81 14.60
C LEU A 366 -4.09 13.46 13.14
N TYR A 367 -4.14 12.15 12.86
CA TYR A 367 -3.95 11.57 11.55
C TYR A 367 -5.06 10.56 11.29
N ALA A 368 -5.62 10.56 10.09
CA ALA A 368 -6.56 9.54 9.67
C ALA A 368 -6.40 9.27 8.17
N SER A 369 -6.42 7.99 7.85
CA SER A 369 -6.49 7.41 6.51
C SER A 369 -7.44 6.21 6.57
N TYR A 370 -7.78 5.58 5.45
CA TYR A 370 -8.74 4.46 5.46
C TYR A 370 -8.32 3.30 6.39
N ASN A 371 -7.03 2.97 6.48
CA ASN A 371 -6.60 1.80 7.25
C ASN A 371 -5.97 2.17 8.60
N ARG A 372 -5.67 3.45 8.85
CA ARG A 372 -4.85 3.89 10.00
C ARG A 372 -5.33 5.22 10.56
N PHE A 373 -5.56 5.24 11.86
CA PHE A 373 -5.97 6.40 12.65
C PHE A 373 -4.99 6.63 13.80
N ILE A 374 -4.63 7.89 14.06
CA ILE A 374 -3.90 8.30 15.25
C ILE A 374 -4.77 9.30 15.98
N ILE A 375 -5.13 8.99 17.22
CA ILE A 375 -6.00 9.81 18.05
C ILE A 375 -5.34 10.22 19.35
N CYS A 376 -5.58 11.47 19.75
CA CYS A 376 -5.13 12.05 21.00
C CYS A 376 -6.29 11.94 21.98
N THR A 377 -6.08 11.18 23.04
CA THR A 377 -7.10 10.88 24.05
C THR A 377 -7.30 12.00 25.05
N LYS A 378 -6.36 12.97 25.10
CA LYS A 378 -6.24 13.99 26.17
C LYS A 378 -6.04 13.38 27.57
N ARG A 379 -5.82 12.07 27.65
CA ARG A 379 -5.49 11.36 28.88
C ARG A 379 -3.97 11.33 29.02
N LYS A 380 -3.54 11.30 30.27
CA LYS A 380 -2.13 11.36 30.66
C LYS A 380 -1.58 9.98 31.00
N ASN A 381 -2.40 9.15 31.66
CA ASN A 381 -2.09 7.76 31.93
C ASN A 381 -2.38 6.88 30.72
N VAL A 382 -1.52 5.88 30.52
CA VAL A 382 -1.61 4.92 29.42
C VAL A 382 -2.84 4.02 29.58
N ASP A 383 -3.07 3.48 30.78
CA ASP A 383 -4.18 2.57 31.06
C ASP A 383 -5.55 3.26 30.91
N ASP A 384 -5.65 4.51 31.36
CA ASP A 384 -6.87 5.31 31.16
C ASP A 384 -7.10 5.63 29.67
N ALA A 385 -6.01 5.85 28.92
CA ALA A 385 -6.08 6.14 27.49
C ALA A 385 -6.50 4.91 26.68
N THR A 386 -5.92 3.74 26.97
CA THR A 386 -6.29 2.47 26.32
C THR A 386 -7.74 2.09 26.63
N ALA A 387 -8.16 2.18 27.90
CA ALA A 387 -9.55 1.93 28.30
C ALA A 387 -10.53 2.90 27.64
N TYR A 388 -10.17 4.19 27.53
CA TYR A 388 -10.98 5.17 26.81
C TYR A 388 -11.14 4.82 25.33
N VAL A 389 -10.06 4.44 24.64
CA VAL A 389 -10.12 4.08 23.22
C VAL A 389 -10.91 2.79 22.99
N GLN A 390 -10.75 1.78 23.85
CA GLN A 390 -11.55 0.56 23.79
C GLN A 390 -13.04 0.86 23.96
N TYR A 391 -13.40 1.73 24.92
CA TYR A 391 -14.77 2.20 25.10
C TYR A 391 -15.30 2.92 23.85
N VAL A 392 -14.53 3.86 23.30
CA VAL A 392 -14.89 4.60 22.08
C VAL A 392 -15.11 3.64 20.91
N ASN A 393 -14.20 2.68 20.69
CA ASN A 393 -14.31 1.69 19.62
C ASN A 393 -15.57 0.82 19.81
N GLN A 394 -15.92 0.44 21.04
CA GLN A 394 -17.15 -0.31 21.32
C GLN A 394 -18.40 0.54 21.04
N CYS A 395 -18.41 1.83 21.42
CA CYS A 395 -19.51 2.74 21.12
C CYS A 395 -19.72 2.93 19.61
N ILE A 396 -18.62 2.98 18.83
CA ILE A 396 -18.67 3.07 17.38
C ILE A 396 -19.22 1.75 16.79
N ARG A 397 -18.74 0.59 17.22
CA ARG A 397 -19.23 -0.74 16.77
C ARG A 397 -20.71 -0.99 17.06
N ASN A 398 -21.25 -0.39 18.12
CA ASN A 398 -22.66 -0.52 18.47
C ASN A 398 -23.59 0.24 17.51
N LYS A 399 -23.06 1.09 16.63
CA LYS A 399 -23.84 1.75 15.58
C LYS A 399 -23.92 0.84 14.36
N GLU A 400 -25.12 0.71 13.78
CA GLU A 400 -25.39 -0.18 12.64
C GLU A 400 -24.41 0.06 11.48
N ILE A 401 -24.15 1.33 11.15
CA ILE A 401 -23.26 1.72 10.05
C ILE A 401 -21.79 1.28 10.20
N PHE A 402 -21.33 0.91 11.40
CA PHE A 402 -19.95 0.53 11.68
C PHE A 402 -19.82 -0.90 12.21
N HIS A 403 -20.88 -1.69 12.17
CA HIS A 403 -20.93 -3.01 12.79
C HIS A 403 -19.87 -3.98 12.24
N CYS A 404 -19.59 -3.91 10.94
CA CYS A 404 -18.63 -4.77 10.26
C CYS A 404 -17.18 -4.27 10.34
N LEU A 405 -16.91 -3.12 11.00
CA LEU A 405 -15.56 -2.59 11.15
C LEU A 405 -14.79 -3.27 12.30
N GLN A 406 -13.55 -3.63 11.98
CA GLN A 406 -12.60 -4.13 12.96
C GLN A 406 -11.62 -3.00 13.33
N PHE A 407 -11.22 -2.97 14.60
CA PHE A 407 -10.41 -1.92 15.20
C PHE A 407 -9.36 -2.62 16.05
N GLU A 408 -8.09 -2.36 15.77
CA GLU A 408 -6.95 -2.93 16.49
C GLU A 408 -6.02 -1.81 16.94
N ILE A 409 -5.50 -1.88 18.17
CA ILE A 409 -4.58 -0.87 18.69
C ILE A 409 -3.16 -1.35 18.42
N GLU A 410 -2.44 -0.68 17.52
CA GLU A 410 -1.09 -1.11 17.10
C GLU A 410 0.00 -0.51 17.99
N SER A 411 -0.15 0.75 18.42
CA SER A 411 0.92 1.50 19.08
C SER A 411 0.40 2.59 20.00
N CYS A 412 1.15 2.85 21.06
CA CYS A 412 0.84 3.89 22.06
C CYS A 412 2.03 4.83 22.25
N TRP A 413 1.74 6.13 22.24
CA TRP A 413 2.71 7.23 22.33
C TRP A 413 2.37 8.10 23.54
N GLU A 414 3.27 8.22 24.52
CA GLU A 414 3.04 9.09 25.68
C GLU A 414 3.25 10.57 25.32
N TYR A 415 4.22 10.85 24.45
CA TYR A 415 4.48 12.18 23.88
C TYR A 415 4.75 12.03 22.39
N LEU A 416 4.06 12.83 21.57
CA LEU A 416 4.18 12.77 20.11
C LEU A 416 4.35 14.17 19.51
N LEU A 417 5.45 14.35 18.79
CA LEU A 417 5.69 15.48 17.92
C LEU A 417 5.37 15.06 16.49
N TRP A 418 4.32 15.62 15.89
CA TRP A 418 3.80 15.20 14.60
C TRP A 418 3.86 16.34 13.59
N LEU A 419 4.58 16.14 12.47
CA LEU A 419 4.49 17.03 11.30
C LEU A 419 3.63 16.39 10.22
N ASP A 420 4.00 15.19 9.77
CA ASP A 420 3.31 14.41 8.76
C ASP A 420 3.62 12.90 8.92
N THR A 421 3.12 12.07 8.00
CA THR A 421 3.29 10.61 8.00
C THR A 421 4.75 10.14 7.95
N ALA A 422 5.66 10.98 7.44
CA ALA A 422 7.09 10.67 7.28
C ALA A 422 7.99 11.40 8.28
N ASN A 423 7.43 12.39 9.00
CA ASN A 423 8.13 13.29 9.91
C ASN A 423 7.40 13.36 11.25
N TYR A 424 7.76 12.46 12.15
CA TYR A 424 7.25 12.41 13.52
C TYR A 424 8.31 11.86 14.49
N GLY A 425 8.19 12.22 15.76
CA GLY A 425 9.07 11.70 16.81
C GLY A 425 8.41 11.76 18.17
N GLY A 426 8.73 10.81 19.03
CA GLY A 426 8.05 10.71 20.31
C GLY A 426 8.52 9.55 21.19
N VAL A 427 7.95 9.50 22.38
CA VAL A 427 8.19 8.41 23.35
C VAL A 427 7.11 7.34 23.13
N LYS A 428 7.53 6.18 22.60
CA LYS A 428 6.67 5.05 22.30
C LYS A 428 6.78 3.98 23.38
N ILE A 429 5.66 3.36 23.74
CA ILE A 429 5.62 2.21 24.65
C ILE A 429 5.84 0.91 23.86
N LYS A 430 6.67 0.01 24.38
CA LYS A 430 6.88 -1.33 23.79
C LYS A 430 5.59 -2.15 23.84
N ASN A 431 5.29 -2.87 22.75
CA ASN A 431 4.01 -3.57 22.56
C ASN A 431 3.76 -4.69 23.59
N ASP A 432 4.79 -5.27 24.20
CA ASP A 432 4.64 -6.31 25.25
C ASP A 432 3.87 -5.82 26.49
N ALA A 433 3.83 -4.50 26.72
CA ALA A 433 3.10 -3.89 27.83
C ALA A 433 1.61 -3.60 27.53
N LEU A 434 1.17 -3.77 26.28
CA LEU A 434 -0.22 -3.52 25.85
C LEU A 434 -1.15 -4.72 26.01
N GLY A 435 -0.65 -5.85 26.54
CA GLY A 435 -1.47 -6.98 26.98
C GLY A 435 -2.21 -7.68 25.85
N ASP A 436 -1.50 -8.22 24.87
CA ASP A 436 -2.08 -9.08 23.84
C ASP A 436 -1.97 -10.56 24.26
N GLN A 437 -3.07 -11.13 24.78
CA GLN A 437 -3.22 -12.58 24.95
C GLN A 437 -3.66 -13.23 23.63
N SER A 438 -2.81 -13.21 22.60
CA SER A 438 -2.93 -14.18 21.50
C SER A 438 -1.75 -14.12 20.54
N ASN A 439 -1.19 -15.30 20.26
CA ASN A 439 -0.23 -15.67 19.21
C ASN A 439 1.27 -15.59 19.54
N GLU A 440 1.68 -16.41 20.53
CA GLU A 440 3.01 -17.04 20.47
C GLU A 440 3.05 -18.11 19.36
N VAL A 441 3.62 -17.79 18.20
CA VAL A 441 4.30 -18.78 17.35
C VAL A 441 5.59 -18.18 16.78
N ARG A 442 6.67 -18.44 17.51
CA ARG A 442 8.05 -18.77 17.11
C ARG A 442 8.54 -18.30 15.73
N ALA A 443 9.56 -17.45 15.76
CA ALA A 443 10.70 -17.54 14.85
C ALA A 443 11.99 -17.45 15.69
N ASP A 444 12.68 -18.58 15.79
CA ASP A 444 14.06 -18.67 16.29
C ASP A 444 14.97 -17.85 15.38
N ASP A 445 15.74 -16.91 15.93
CA ASP A 445 17.04 -16.58 15.36
C ASP A 445 18.02 -16.24 16.49
N ASP A 446 19.00 -17.14 16.62
CA ASP A 446 20.10 -17.11 17.55
C ASP A 446 21.00 -15.90 17.28
N ASN A 447 21.12 -14.99 18.25
CA ASN A 447 22.36 -14.31 18.68
C ASN A 447 22.03 -13.05 19.48
N LYS A 448 21.77 -13.21 20.78
CA LYS A 448 22.02 -12.16 21.77
C LYS A 448 22.75 -12.77 22.96
N VAL A 449 23.93 -12.23 23.21
CA VAL A 449 24.76 -12.54 24.37
C VAL A 449 23.96 -12.15 25.62
N GLU A 450 23.66 -13.14 26.44
CA GLU A 450 23.05 -12.98 27.76
C GLU A 450 24.01 -12.23 28.68
N SER A 451 23.53 -11.14 29.26
CA SER A 451 24.03 -10.63 30.53
C SER A 451 22.88 -10.68 31.51
N GLU A 452 22.87 -11.73 32.34
CA GLU A 452 22.05 -11.83 33.53
C GLU A 452 22.45 -10.72 34.51
N ASP A 453 21.54 -9.78 34.79
CA ASP A 453 21.32 -9.21 36.12
C ASP A 453 20.28 -8.05 36.09
N ASN A 454 19.39 -8.07 37.10
CA ASN A 454 18.64 -6.97 37.71
C ASN A 454 17.16 -6.75 37.36
N GLN A 455 16.33 -7.07 38.36
CA GLN A 455 15.19 -6.29 38.90
C GLN A 455 14.42 -5.39 37.91
N SER A 456 13.16 -5.77 37.68
CA SER A 456 12.12 -5.05 36.94
C SER A 456 11.99 -3.57 37.35
N ASN A 457 12.57 -2.68 36.54
CA ASN A 457 12.26 -1.25 36.56
C ASN A 457 11.14 -0.99 35.55
N GLU A 458 10.01 -0.42 35.99
CA GLU A 458 8.90 0.00 35.11
C GLU A 458 9.36 0.95 33.98
N ASN A 459 10.52 1.59 34.10
CA ASN A 459 11.11 2.48 33.11
C ASN A 459 11.65 1.82 31.83
N ASP A 460 11.76 0.48 31.77
CA ASP A 460 12.37 -0.21 30.61
C ASP A 460 11.41 -0.44 29.41
N ASN A 461 10.14 -0.05 29.56
CA ASN A 461 9.11 -0.22 28.52
C ASN A 461 8.98 0.97 27.55
N ARG A 462 9.77 2.03 27.70
CA ARG A 462 9.69 3.24 26.86
C ARG A 462 10.85 3.30 25.86
N THR A 463 10.53 3.70 24.63
CA THR A 463 11.50 3.78 23.52
C THR A 463 11.33 5.11 22.78
N LEU A 464 12.41 5.91 22.73
CA LEU A 464 12.43 7.13 21.94
C LEU A 464 12.51 6.77 20.45
N THR A 465 11.48 7.12 19.67
CA THR A 465 11.42 6.86 18.23
C THR A 465 11.49 8.19 17.47
N LEU A 466 12.40 8.28 16.50
CA LEU A 466 12.61 9.47 15.68
C LEU A 466 12.53 9.09 14.21
N CYS A 467 11.45 9.49 13.53
CA CYS A 467 11.23 9.26 12.10
C CYS A 467 11.14 10.61 11.40
N PHE A 468 12.27 11.17 10.96
CA PHE A 468 12.30 12.47 10.28
C PHE A 468 12.90 12.36 8.89
N HIS A 469 12.06 12.14 7.88
CA HIS A 469 12.47 12.08 6.48
C HIS A 469 13.22 13.35 6.01
N ILE A 470 12.87 14.52 6.54
CA ILE A 470 13.55 15.79 6.27
C ILE A 470 15.07 15.70 6.52
N ALA A 471 15.51 14.90 7.50
CA ALA A 471 16.92 14.73 7.81
C ALA A 471 17.71 14.03 6.69
N ASN A 472 17.05 13.32 5.78
CA ASN A 472 17.69 12.65 4.64
C ASN A 472 18.17 13.64 3.56
N PHE A 473 17.63 14.86 3.54
CA PHE A 473 18.07 15.93 2.64
C PHE A 473 19.26 16.72 3.21
N LEU A 474 19.60 16.51 4.48
CA LEU A 474 20.76 17.14 5.09
C LEU A 474 22.04 16.39 4.72
N PRO A 475 23.17 17.10 4.54
CA PRO A 475 24.43 16.44 4.25
C PRO A 475 24.90 15.49 5.33
N GLN A 476 25.49 14.37 4.92
CA GLN A 476 26.19 13.47 5.84
C GLN A 476 27.57 14.00 6.25
N VAL A 477 28.18 14.82 5.38
CA VAL A 477 29.47 15.49 5.67
C VAL A 477 29.33 16.38 6.90
N ALA A 478 30.36 16.39 7.74
CA ALA A 478 30.38 17.11 9.02
C ALA A 478 29.31 16.68 10.04
N ALA A 479 28.72 15.49 9.87
CA ALA A 479 27.73 14.90 10.78
C ALA A 479 26.48 15.78 10.98
N ILE A 480 26.08 16.56 9.97
CA ILE A 480 24.93 17.48 10.08
C ILE A 480 23.64 16.70 10.34
N LYS A 481 23.43 15.59 9.63
CA LYS A 481 22.29 14.68 9.86
C LYS A 481 22.24 14.13 11.29
N GLU A 482 23.37 13.66 11.83
CA GLU A 482 23.44 13.15 13.21
C GLU A 482 23.20 14.25 14.25
N ASN A 483 23.76 15.44 14.02
CA ASN A 483 23.52 16.60 14.89
C ASN A 483 22.03 16.99 14.90
N PHE A 484 21.32 16.85 13.78
CA PHE A 484 19.88 17.10 13.72
C PHE A 484 19.12 16.12 14.61
N TYR A 485 19.38 14.82 14.47
CA TYR A 485 18.73 13.81 15.31
C TYR A 485 19.05 13.99 16.79
N ASN A 486 20.30 14.32 17.14
CA ASN A 486 20.70 14.55 18.53
C ASN A 486 19.96 15.74 19.16
N VAL A 487 19.83 16.85 18.43
CA VAL A 487 19.09 18.04 18.89
C VAL A 487 17.61 17.73 19.09
N VAL A 488 16.99 17.03 18.13
CA VAL A 488 15.56 16.70 18.20
C VAL A 488 15.29 15.66 19.29
N ALA A 489 16.17 14.67 19.45
CA ALA A 489 16.09 13.66 20.51
C ALA A 489 16.10 14.31 21.90
N GLU A 490 17.07 15.18 22.13
CA GLU A 490 17.25 15.91 23.39
C GLU A 490 16.03 16.80 23.67
N TYR A 491 15.54 17.54 22.68
CA TYR A 491 14.33 18.34 22.83
C TYR A 491 13.10 17.49 23.22
N ILE A 492 12.87 16.36 22.54
CA ILE A 492 11.73 15.48 22.84
C ILE A 492 11.84 14.89 24.26
N GLN A 493 13.04 14.49 24.68
CA GLN A 493 13.26 13.94 26.01
C GLN A 493 13.00 14.99 27.10
N GLU A 494 13.51 16.21 26.94
CA GLU A 494 13.27 17.32 27.87
C GLU A 494 11.80 17.74 27.90
N ALA A 495 11.15 17.82 26.73
CA ALA A 495 9.73 18.13 26.66
C ALA A 495 8.88 17.05 27.36
N TYR A 496 9.21 15.77 27.14
CA TYR A 496 8.53 14.66 27.82
C TYR A 496 8.70 14.72 29.34
N THR A 497 9.94 14.90 29.83
CA THR A 497 10.22 15.02 31.27
C THR A 497 9.45 16.18 31.88
N TYR A 498 9.48 17.36 31.25
CA TYR A 498 8.72 18.53 31.69
C TYR A 498 7.22 18.25 31.84
N TYR A 499 6.59 17.66 30.80
CA TYR A 499 5.15 17.38 30.86
C TYR A 499 4.79 16.30 31.88
N LYS A 500 5.71 15.36 32.15
CA LYS A 500 5.55 14.31 33.17
C LYS A 500 5.75 14.84 34.59
N GLU A 501 6.69 15.74 34.81
CA GLU A 501 6.93 16.36 36.12
C GLU A 501 5.76 17.26 36.55
N GLN A 502 5.08 17.89 35.59
CA GLN A 502 3.82 18.60 35.85
C GLN A 502 2.67 17.70 36.33
N GLU A 503 2.82 16.37 36.29
CA GLU A 503 1.80 15.41 36.73
C GLU A 503 1.95 15.00 38.18
N ASN A 504 3.14 15.13 38.77
CA ASN A 504 3.42 14.78 40.17
C ASN A 504 3.89 15.98 41.01
N PRO A 505 3.00 16.93 41.40
CA PRO A 505 3.38 18.05 42.26
C PRO A 505 3.78 17.68 43.71
N LEU A 506 3.73 16.40 44.10
CA LEU A 506 3.79 15.96 45.51
C LEU A 506 5.17 15.57 46.03
N MET A 507 6.26 15.80 45.29
CA MET A 507 7.63 15.42 45.72
C MET A 507 8.67 16.54 45.63
N THR A 508 8.27 17.79 45.88
CA THR A 508 9.22 18.88 46.21
C THR A 508 8.80 19.59 47.50
N THR A 509 8.83 18.86 48.60
CA THR A 509 9.10 19.46 49.92
C THR A 509 10.58 19.36 50.20
N GLU A 510 11.28 20.49 50.23
CA GLU A 510 12.10 20.91 51.38
C GLU A 510 12.61 22.35 51.24
N GLN A 511 12.13 23.18 52.18
CA GLN A 511 12.81 24.31 52.84
C GLN A 511 13.26 25.52 52.00
N SER A 512 12.49 26.61 52.09
CA SER A 512 12.95 27.91 52.62
C SER A 512 11.76 28.85 52.87
N GLN A 513 11.67 29.36 54.09
CA GLN A 513 10.72 30.39 54.53
C GLN A 513 11.27 31.77 54.18
N GLU A 514 10.47 32.63 53.55
CA GLU A 514 10.24 34.04 53.93
C GLU A 514 9.19 34.67 52.99
N PRO A 515 8.23 35.48 53.51
CA PRO A 515 7.23 36.16 52.69
C PRO A 515 7.58 37.65 52.51
N GLU A 516 7.89 38.08 51.29
CA GLU A 516 7.82 39.50 50.92
C GLU A 516 6.96 39.74 49.67
N GLN A 517 6.37 40.94 49.67
CA GLN A 517 5.14 41.33 49.02
C GLN A 517 5.32 41.70 47.54
N SER A 518 4.27 41.35 46.79
CA SER A 518 3.83 41.83 45.46
C SER A 518 4.54 43.05 44.82
N GLU A 519 5.07 42.83 43.62
CA GLU A 519 4.94 43.77 42.49
C GLU A 519 4.57 43.01 41.21
N ASP A 520 3.66 43.61 40.45
CA ASP A 520 2.99 43.06 39.28
C ASP A 520 3.91 42.78 38.07
N SER A 521 3.38 41.91 37.19
CA SER A 521 3.60 41.78 35.73
C SER A 521 4.68 40.82 35.18
N GLU A 522 4.18 39.82 34.44
CA GLU A 522 4.78 39.16 33.26
C GLU A 522 6.04 38.30 33.41
N ASP A 523 5.93 37.08 33.95
CA ASP A 523 6.83 36.00 33.49
C ASP A 523 6.27 34.59 33.70
N SER A 524 5.19 34.25 32.99
CA SER A 524 4.73 32.85 32.83
C SER A 524 5.61 32.07 31.85
N SER A 525 6.94 32.15 31.99
CA SER A 525 7.87 31.39 31.17
C SER A 525 7.96 29.96 31.69
N THR A 526 7.34 29.02 30.97
CA THR A 526 7.45 27.59 31.26
C THR A 526 8.92 27.16 31.31
N GLU A 527 9.29 26.20 32.17
CA GLU A 527 10.68 25.72 32.28
C GLU A 527 11.20 25.22 30.93
N LEU A 528 10.33 24.60 30.13
CA LEU A 528 10.62 24.22 28.75
C LEU A 528 10.96 25.45 27.87
N MET A 529 10.23 26.56 27.98
CA MET A 529 10.58 27.81 27.30
C MET A 529 11.96 28.33 27.74
N LYS A 530 12.31 28.22 29.03
CA LYS A 530 13.64 28.62 29.53
C LYS A 530 14.74 27.73 28.93
N TYR A 531 14.57 26.41 28.97
CA TYR A 531 15.51 25.45 28.39
C TYR A 531 15.77 25.74 26.90
N VAL A 532 14.71 26.00 26.12
CA VAL A 532 14.85 26.31 24.69
C VAL A 532 15.54 27.66 24.48
N ARG A 533 15.23 28.68 25.30
CA ARG A 533 15.85 30.02 25.21
C ARG A 533 17.34 30.03 25.59
N SER A 534 17.77 29.20 26.53
CA SER A 534 19.14 29.20 27.04
C SER A 534 19.96 28.03 26.50
N ASN A 535 19.65 26.81 26.94
CA ASN A 535 20.51 25.65 26.80
C ASN A 535 20.53 25.18 25.34
N LEU A 536 19.33 24.97 24.77
CA LEU A 536 19.20 24.52 23.38
C LEU A 536 19.71 25.61 22.41
N ALA A 537 19.36 26.88 22.66
CA ALA A 537 19.82 28.00 21.85
C ALA A 537 21.35 28.10 21.80
N HIS A 538 22.02 28.08 22.96
CA HIS A 538 23.48 28.15 23.02
C HIS A 538 24.15 26.99 22.28
N LYS A 539 23.62 25.77 22.44
CA LYS A 539 24.10 24.59 21.72
C LYS A 539 23.92 24.74 20.20
N LEU A 540 22.77 25.23 19.74
CA LEU A 540 22.50 25.48 18.33
C LEU A 540 23.41 26.56 17.75
N TYR A 541 23.70 27.63 18.48
CA TYR A 541 24.64 28.67 18.04
C TYR A 541 26.03 28.09 17.75
N ILE A 542 26.56 27.28 18.68
CA ILE A 542 27.86 26.62 18.50
C ILE A 542 27.83 25.64 17.31
N LEU A 543 26.76 24.84 17.19
CA LEU A 543 26.62 23.87 16.10
C LEU A 543 26.55 24.55 14.73
N VAL A 544 25.72 25.58 14.58
CA VAL A 544 25.57 26.31 13.31
C VAL A 544 26.87 27.02 12.94
N GLU A 545 27.57 27.63 13.90
CA GLU A 545 28.87 28.25 13.64
C GLU A 545 29.92 27.21 13.21
N LYS A 546 29.94 26.04 13.85
CA LYS A 546 30.82 24.92 13.48
C LYS A 546 30.50 24.39 12.08
N ILE A 547 29.23 24.27 11.71
CA ILE A 547 28.81 23.85 10.36
C ILE A 547 29.25 24.89 9.34
N LYS A 548 28.99 26.18 9.59
CA LYS A 548 29.37 27.29 8.70
C LYS A 548 30.87 27.36 8.47
N LYS A 549 31.69 27.17 9.52
CA LYS A 549 33.16 27.15 9.41
C LYS A 549 33.68 25.96 8.61
N LYS A 550 33.06 24.78 8.75
CA LYS A 550 33.48 23.56 8.05
C LYS A 550 33.01 23.52 6.59
N LEU A 551 31.82 24.06 6.31
CA LEU A 551 31.13 24.01 5.02
C LEU A 551 30.52 25.39 4.71
N PRO A 552 31.32 26.35 4.21
CA PRO A 552 30.84 27.68 3.88
C PRO A 552 29.98 27.70 2.61
N SER A 553 30.20 26.73 1.70
CA SER A 553 29.42 26.52 0.48
C SER A 553 28.91 25.08 0.42
N GLY A 554 27.75 24.87 -0.20
CA GLY A 554 27.17 23.54 -0.48
C GLY A 554 27.93 22.71 -1.51
N THR A 555 29.13 23.15 -1.91
CA THR A 555 30.01 22.45 -2.84
C THR A 555 31.32 22.14 -2.14
N LEU A 556 31.77 20.89 -2.26
CA LEU A 556 33.08 20.44 -1.81
C LEU A 556 34.19 21.04 -2.70
N PRO A 557 35.46 21.06 -2.24
CA PRO A 557 36.59 21.54 -3.04
C PRO A 557 36.76 20.83 -4.40
N ASN A 558 36.19 19.64 -4.56
CA ASN A 558 36.18 18.84 -5.79
C ASN A 558 35.02 19.17 -6.75
N GLY A 559 34.19 20.18 -6.45
CA GLY A 559 33.06 20.59 -7.27
C GLY A 559 31.78 19.77 -7.09
N GLN A 560 31.78 18.76 -6.20
CA GLN A 560 30.59 17.95 -5.93
C GLN A 560 29.64 18.65 -4.95
N ASN A 561 28.34 18.51 -5.19
CA ASN A 561 27.31 18.98 -4.28
C ASN A 561 27.34 18.13 -3.00
N VAL A 562 27.30 18.80 -1.84
CA VAL A 562 27.33 18.20 -0.52
C VAL A 562 25.95 17.66 -0.12
N PHE A 563 24.90 18.17 -0.74
CA PHE A 563 23.52 17.72 -0.50
C PHE A 563 23.22 16.41 -1.25
N PRO A 564 22.61 15.42 -0.57
CA PRO A 564 22.18 14.18 -1.21
C PRO A 564 21.02 14.44 -2.18
N VAL A 565 21.03 13.74 -3.31
CA VAL A 565 19.90 13.70 -4.24
C VAL A 565 19.11 12.43 -3.95
N VAL A 566 17.97 12.60 -3.31
CA VAL A 566 17.05 11.51 -2.93
C VAL A 566 15.74 11.65 -3.70
N PRO A 567 14.90 10.60 -3.76
CA PRO A 567 13.56 10.71 -4.30
C PRO A 567 12.79 11.92 -3.73
N GLY A 568 12.14 12.67 -4.62
CA GLY A 568 11.42 13.89 -4.25
C GLY A 568 12.29 15.16 -4.10
N SER A 569 13.61 15.10 -4.28
CA SER A 569 14.46 16.31 -4.32
C SER A 569 14.10 17.21 -5.51
N TYR A 570 13.69 18.44 -5.23
CA TYR A 570 13.38 19.47 -6.24
C TYR A 570 13.98 20.85 -5.92
N LEU A 571 14.27 21.11 -4.64
CA LEU A 571 14.91 22.36 -4.21
C LEU A 571 16.40 22.36 -4.55
N LYS A 572 16.90 23.52 -4.96
CA LYS A 572 18.34 23.77 -5.16
C LYS A 572 18.96 24.25 -3.85
N LEU A 573 19.36 23.29 -3.01
CA LEU A 573 19.98 23.58 -1.71
C LEU A 573 21.45 23.99 -1.90
N THR A 574 21.85 25.11 -1.30
CA THR A 574 23.19 25.71 -1.49
C THR A 574 23.95 25.95 -0.19
N ASN A 575 23.27 26.13 0.95
CA ASN A 575 23.90 26.47 2.22
C ASN A 575 23.55 25.45 3.31
N PRO A 576 24.47 24.53 3.69
CA PRO A 576 24.22 23.49 4.69
C PRO A 576 23.81 24.02 6.07
N SER A 577 24.39 25.16 6.49
CA SER A 577 24.06 25.77 7.78
C SER A 577 22.64 26.35 7.80
N LEU A 578 22.18 26.93 6.69
CA LEU A 578 20.83 27.45 6.53
C LEU A 578 19.78 26.33 6.55
N GLU A 579 20.00 25.27 5.79
CA GLU A 579 19.05 24.15 5.70
C GLU A 579 18.95 23.36 7.01
N PHE A 580 20.07 23.21 7.73
CA PHE A 580 20.05 22.68 9.10
C PHE A 580 19.21 23.54 10.05
N THR A 581 19.45 24.87 10.07
CA THR A 581 18.69 25.81 10.89
C THR A 581 17.20 25.76 10.57
N LYS A 582 16.85 25.79 9.29
CA LYS A 582 15.48 25.67 8.79
C LYS A 582 14.79 24.39 9.28
N ALA A 583 15.44 23.24 9.13
CA ALA A 583 14.88 21.94 9.52
C ALA A 583 14.64 21.85 11.04
N VAL A 584 15.63 22.23 11.85
CA VAL A 584 15.50 22.21 13.32
C VAL A 584 14.41 23.18 13.78
N CYS A 585 14.43 24.42 13.30
CA CYS A 585 13.41 25.41 13.68
C CYS A 585 12.00 24.98 13.24
N LYS A 586 11.85 24.30 12.10
CA LYS A 586 10.55 23.77 11.68
C LYS A 586 10.03 22.72 12.65
N VAL A 587 10.88 21.77 13.07
CA VAL A 587 10.50 20.75 14.04
C VAL A 587 10.17 21.37 15.40
N LEU A 588 10.97 22.31 15.90
CA LEU A 588 10.70 22.99 17.17
C LEU A 588 9.41 23.84 17.11
N SER A 589 9.08 24.41 15.94
CA SER A 589 7.86 25.21 15.74
C SER A 589 6.58 24.39 15.74
N LEU A 590 6.67 23.05 15.76
CA LEU A 590 5.50 22.19 15.90
C LEU A 590 4.84 22.34 17.26
N ASP A 591 5.59 22.69 18.31
CA ASP A 591 4.96 23.07 19.57
C ASP A 591 4.49 24.52 19.48
N SER A 592 3.19 24.69 19.24
CA SER A 592 2.54 26.00 19.14
C SER A 592 2.75 26.88 20.38
N ARG A 593 2.99 26.29 21.56
CA ARG A 593 3.25 27.01 22.82
C ARG A 593 4.64 27.65 22.86
N LEU A 594 5.55 27.21 22.01
CA LEU A 594 6.92 27.72 21.91
C LEU A 594 7.13 28.68 20.73
N ALA A 595 6.07 29.05 20.01
CA ALA A 595 6.14 29.82 18.77
C ALA A 595 7.04 31.06 18.88
N ASP A 596 6.81 31.92 19.88
CA ASP A 596 7.58 33.17 20.07
C ASP A 596 9.07 32.91 20.37
N VAL A 597 9.35 31.85 21.13
CA VAL A 597 10.71 31.47 21.50
C VAL A 597 11.47 30.95 20.29
N VAL A 598 10.83 30.07 19.53
CA VAL A 598 11.41 29.47 18.32
C VAL A 598 11.60 30.54 17.23
N LEU A 599 10.70 31.53 17.12
CA LEU A 599 10.86 32.66 16.20
C LEU A 599 12.09 33.51 16.55
N LYS A 600 12.29 33.85 17.83
CA LYS A 600 13.50 34.57 18.29
C LYS A 600 14.77 33.77 18.01
N LEU A 601 14.76 32.48 18.34
CA LEU A 601 15.87 31.56 18.10
C LEU A 601 16.20 31.46 16.59
N ARG A 602 15.19 31.33 15.73
CA ARG A 602 15.35 31.32 14.27
C ARG A 602 16.02 32.61 13.79
N ARG A 603 15.58 33.77 14.27
CA ARG A 603 16.16 35.07 13.89
C ARG A 603 17.65 35.17 14.27
N ASP A 604 18.00 34.71 15.47
CA ASP A 604 19.38 34.75 15.95
C ASP A 604 20.28 33.76 15.18
N LEU A 605 19.77 32.55 14.88
CA LEU A 605 20.46 31.57 14.04
C LEU A 605 20.67 32.10 12.60
N LEU A 606 19.66 32.72 12.00
CA LEU A 606 19.77 33.32 10.66
C LEU A 606 20.81 34.45 10.62
N ARG A 607 20.94 35.23 11.70
CA ARG A 607 22.00 36.24 11.84
C ARG A 607 23.39 35.61 11.84
N ILE A 608 23.58 34.48 12.54
CA ILE A 608 24.84 33.72 12.55
C ILE A 608 25.15 33.17 11.15
N VAL A 609 24.14 32.64 10.46
CA VAL A 609 24.28 32.16 9.08
C VAL A 609 24.63 33.32 8.12
N GLY A 610 24.08 34.52 8.36
CA GLY A 610 24.28 35.72 7.54
C GLY A 610 23.16 35.94 6.53
N VAL A 611 21.96 35.41 6.78
CA VAL A 611 20.79 35.49 5.90
C VAL A 611 19.73 36.38 6.55
N LYS A 612 19.04 37.19 5.74
CA LYS A 612 17.97 38.09 6.23
C LYS A 612 16.70 37.28 6.53
N GLU A 613 16.03 37.61 7.63
CA GLU A 613 14.83 36.89 8.12
C GLU A 613 13.70 36.80 7.08
N PHE A 614 13.45 37.88 6.35
CA PHE A 614 12.37 37.97 5.34
C PHE A 614 12.84 37.73 3.90
N SER A 615 13.99 37.07 3.73
CA SER A 615 14.43 36.66 2.38
C SER A 615 13.71 35.38 1.94
N ASP A 616 13.47 35.24 0.64
CA ASP A 616 12.87 34.02 0.07
C ASP A 616 13.72 32.76 0.37
N GLU A 617 15.03 32.94 0.53
CA GLU A 617 15.95 31.89 0.93
C GLU A 617 15.80 31.48 2.41
N ALA A 618 15.26 32.33 3.28
CA ALA A 618 15.05 32.00 4.70
C ALA A 618 13.72 31.27 4.96
N GLU A 619 12.79 31.30 4.01
CA GLU A 619 11.50 30.63 4.12
C GLU A 619 11.65 29.11 4.20
N TRP A 620 10.85 28.47 5.05
CA TRP A 620 10.78 27.01 5.08
C TRP A 620 9.99 26.51 3.88
N LYS A 621 10.63 25.67 3.06
CA LYS A 621 9.99 24.90 2.00
C LYS A 621 10.33 23.45 2.26
N ASP A 622 9.33 22.56 2.25
CA ASP A 622 9.57 21.13 2.40
C ASP A 622 10.55 20.68 1.29
N PRO A 623 11.71 20.09 1.63
CA PRO A 623 12.69 19.67 0.63
C PRO A 623 12.25 18.45 -0.19
N CYS A 624 11.18 17.76 0.21
CA CYS A 624 10.67 16.55 -0.41
C CYS A 624 9.31 16.76 -1.09
N LEU A 625 9.25 16.59 -2.41
CA LEU A 625 7.97 16.31 -3.07
C LEU A 625 7.50 14.92 -2.67
N SER A 626 6.26 14.82 -2.18
CA SER A 626 5.59 13.54 -1.99
C SER A 626 4.85 13.17 -3.28
N PHE A 627 4.87 11.88 -3.62
CA PHE A 627 3.93 11.32 -4.59
C PHE A 627 3.38 10.02 -4.01
N MET A 628 2.10 10.07 -3.61
CA MET A 628 1.38 8.90 -3.14
C MET A 628 0.90 8.08 -4.33
N LEU A 629 1.41 6.87 -4.46
CA LEU A 629 0.85 5.87 -5.33
C LEU A 629 -0.31 5.19 -4.61
N ALA A 630 -1.54 5.44 -5.06
CA ALA A 630 -2.72 4.96 -4.36
C ALA A 630 -2.90 3.44 -4.52
N GLU A 631 -3.42 2.80 -3.47
CA GLU A 631 -4.04 1.47 -3.51
C GLU A 631 -3.14 0.30 -3.94
N VAL A 632 -1.82 0.37 -3.72
CA VAL A 632 -0.89 -0.72 -4.04
C VAL A 632 -1.20 -1.98 -3.22
N ILE A 633 -1.31 -3.12 -3.91
CA ILE A 633 -1.76 -4.38 -3.33
C ILE A 633 -0.57 -5.30 -3.09
N CYS A 634 -0.41 -5.77 -1.85
CA CYS A 634 0.61 -6.76 -1.53
C CYS A 634 0.20 -8.14 -2.05
N LYS A 635 1.05 -8.82 -2.84
CA LYS A 635 0.77 -10.18 -3.34
C LYS A 635 0.83 -11.26 -2.26
N ILE A 636 1.36 -10.94 -1.07
CA ILE A 636 1.54 -11.90 0.02
C ILE A 636 0.40 -11.79 1.03
N CYS A 637 0.13 -10.60 1.56
CA CYS A 637 -0.93 -10.39 2.55
C CYS A 637 -2.21 -9.77 1.99
N PHE A 638 -2.28 -9.46 0.69
CA PHE A 638 -3.42 -8.86 -0.01
C PHE A 638 -3.90 -7.50 0.51
N SER A 639 -3.17 -6.90 1.45
CA SER A 639 -3.48 -5.57 1.96
C SER A 639 -3.29 -4.51 0.86
N CYS A 640 -4.28 -3.63 0.73
CA CYS A 640 -4.28 -2.50 -0.17
C CYS A 640 -3.85 -1.25 0.58
N ASN A 641 -2.66 -0.73 0.27
CA ASN A 641 -2.07 0.43 0.94
C ASN A 641 -1.59 1.46 -0.07
N ASN A 642 -1.60 2.73 0.32
CA ASN A 642 -0.92 3.76 -0.46
C ASN A 642 0.57 3.72 -0.15
N ILE A 643 1.41 3.94 -1.16
CA ILE A 643 2.86 4.01 -0.99
C ILE A 643 3.31 5.43 -1.34
N ASP A 644 3.99 6.11 -0.43
CA ASP A 644 4.73 7.32 -0.77
C ASP A 644 6.03 6.95 -1.49
N LEU A 645 6.06 7.17 -2.81
CA LEU A 645 7.21 6.80 -3.62
C LEU A 645 8.50 7.54 -3.26
N CYS A 646 8.39 8.68 -2.56
CA CYS A 646 9.51 9.51 -2.20
C CYS A 646 9.92 9.39 -0.72
N ARG A 647 8.97 9.05 0.17
CA ARG A 647 9.17 9.11 1.62
C ARG A 647 9.17 7.76 2.33
N ASP A 648 8.53 6.75 1.75
CA ASP A 648 8.39 5.45 2.42
C ASP A 648 9.73 4.71 2.52
N ARG A 649 9.82 3.81 3.49
CA ARG A 649 11.06 3.07 3.76
C ARG A 649 11.37 2.10 2.62
N HIS A 650 12.66 1.98 2.32
CA HIS A 650 13.17 1.01 1.35
C HIS A 650 14.10 0.01 2.01
N VAL A 651 14.12 -1.21 1.49
CA VAL A 651 15.16 -2.20 1.76
C VAL A 651 16.08 -2.27 0.55
N ILE A 652 17.38 -2.42 0.76
CA ILE A 652 18.34 -2.56 -0.34
C ILE A 652 18.29 -4.00 -0.81
N ASN A 653 18.06 -4.20 -2.11
CA ASN A 653 18.16 -5.49 -2.76
C ASN A 653 19.63 -5.93 -2.79
N GLU A 654 19.97 -7.02 -2.10
CA GLU A 654 21.34 -7.53 -2.00
C GLU A 654 21.97 -7.89 -3.36
N VAL A 655 21.14 -8.27 -4.35
CA VAL A 655 21.59 -8.73 -5.67
C VAL A 655 21.82 -7.57 -6.63
N THR A 656 20.94 -6.57 -6.62
CA THR A 656 20.98 -5.46 -7.59
C THR A 656 21.52 -4.16 -7.00
N GLY A 657 21.63 -4.07 -5.66
CA GLY A 657 21.95 -2.83 -4.95
C GLY A 657 20.86 -1.75 -5.03
N SER A 658 19.71 -2.07 -5.64
CA SER A 658 18.60 -1.12 -5.82
C SER A 658 17.64 -1.13 -4.62
N PRO A 659 17.03 0.02 -4.26
CA PRO A 659 16.05 0.07 -3.19
C PRO A 659 14.73 -0.60 -3.59
N LEU A 660 14.05 -1.23 -2.63
CA LEU A 660 12.76 -1.91 -2.76
C LEU A 660 11.77 -1.32 -1.76
N TRP A 661 10.57 -0.95 -2.21
CA TRP A 661 9.46 -0.66 -1.30
C TRP A 661 9.00 -1.94 -0.61
N ILE A 662 8.58 -1.82 0.66
CA ILE A 662 8.10 -2.94 1.47
C ILE A 662 6.66 -2.72 1.89
N CYS A 663 5.91 -3.81 2.04
CA CYS A 663 4.57 -3.78 2.60
C CYS A 663 4.61 -3.31 4.06
N SER A 664 3.72 -2.39 4.44
CA SER A 664 3.61 -1.90 5.82
C SER A 664 3.24 -2.99 6.82
N ILE A 665 2.43 -3.98 6.40
CA ILE A 665 1.96 -5.08 7.25
C ILE A 665 2.98 -6.22 7.28
N CYS A 666 3.09 -7.04 6.23
CA CYS A 666 3.93 -8.24 6.22
C CYS A 666 5.42 -8.00 5.93
N LYS A 667 5.85 -6.74 5.72
CA LYS A 667 7.23 -6.33 5.42
C LYS A 667 7.87 -6.96 4.19
N SER A 668 7.11 -7.70 3.38
CA SER A 668 7.61 -8.28 2.14
C SER A 668 7.86 -7.20 1.08
N PRO A 669 8.89 -7.34 0.24
CA PRO A 669 9.16 -6.39 -0.83
C PRO A 669 8.07 -6.42 -1.90
N TYR A 670 7.69 -5.25 -2.42
CA TYR A 670 6.84 -5.12 -3.59
C TYR A 670 7.61 -5.41 -4.88
N ASP A 671 6.88 -5.82 -5.91
CA ASP A 671 7.44 -6.00 -7.25
C ASP A 671 7.67 -4.63 -7.91
N ILE A 672 8.94 -4.29 -8.15
CA ILE A 672 9.33 -3.03 -8.81
C ILE A 672 8.67 -2.89 -10.18
N LYS A 673 8.50 -3.99 -10.93
CA LYS A 673 7.93 -3.91 -12.29
C LYS A 673 6.46 -3.52 -12.27
N GLU A 674 5.73 -3.94 -11.25
CA GLU A 674 4.33 -3.59 -11.06
C GLU A 674 4.20 -2.12 -10.64
N ILE A 675 5.04 -1.65 -9.71
CA ILE A 675 5.12 -0.24 -9.34
C ILE A 675 5.50 0.62 -10.56
N GLU A 676 6.49 0.19 -11.36
CA GLU A 676 6.89 0.88 -12.59
C GLU A 676 5.70 0.98 -13.57
N SER A 677 4.93 -0.09 -13.75
CA SER A 677 3.72 -0.10 -14.59
C SER A 677 2.67 0.89 -14.08
N MET A 678 2.38 0.87 -12.79
CA MET A 678 1.42 1.80 -12.18
C MET A 678 1.85 3.26 -12.32
N MET A 679 3.14 3.56 -12.15
CA MET A 679 3.67 4.91 -12.38
C MET A 679 3.53 5.34 -13.84
N ILE A 680 3.78 4.44 -14.80
CA ILE A 680 3.56 4.70 -16.23
C ILE A 680 2.08 5.02 -16.49
N GLU A 681 1.16 4.29 -15.87
CA GLU A 681 -0.26 4.60 -15.95
C GLU A 681 -0.57 5.99 -15.38
N CYS A 682 0.02 6.37 -14.25
CA CYS A 682 -0.15 7.73 -13.70
C CYS A 682 0.32 8.81 -14.69
N VAL A 683 1.44 8.58 -15.41
CA VAL A 683 1.90 9.50 -16.48
C VAL A 683 0.86 9.60 -17.58
N HIS A 684 0.35 8.47 -18.07
CA HIS A 684 -0.66 8.45 -19.13
C HIS A 684 -1.95 9.15 -18.70
N LYS A 685 -2.45 8.87 -17.49
CA LYS A 685 -3.65 9.51 -16.92
C LYS A 685 -3.48 11.02 -16.80
N LYS A 686 -2.39 11.49 -16.19
CA LYS A 686 -2.13 12.93 -16.01
C LYS A 686 -1.91 13.65 -17.34
N SER A 687 -1.23 13.01 -18.29
CA SER A 687 -1.08 13.56 -19.64
C SER A 687 -2.43 13.65 -20.34
N MET A 688 -3.27 12.62 -20.25
CA MET A 688 -4.61 12.60 -20.84
C MET A 688 -5.50 13.67 -20.21
N ALA A 689 -5.48 13.80 -18.87
CA ALA A 689 -6.21 14.84 -18.15
C ALA A 689 -5.80 16.24 -18.61
N HIS A 690 -4.50 16.48 -18.81
CA HIS A 690 -4.01 17.77 -19.32
C HIS A 690 -4.45 18.05 -20.77
N ILE A 691 -4.63 17.02 -21.60
CA ILE A 691 -5.08 17.18 -22.99
C ILE A 691 -6.61 17.40 -23.06
N LEU A 692 -7.37 16.67 -22.25
CA LEU A 692 -8.84 16.69 -22.24
C LEU A 692 -9.45 17.76 -21.34
N GLN A 693 -8.63 18.50 -20.59
CA GLN A 693 -9.11 19.51 -19.65
C GLN A 693 -10.01 20.57 -20.31
N ASP A 694 -10.95 21.07 -19.51
CA ASP A 694 -11.71 22.26 -19.88
C ASP A 694 -10.84 23.52 -19.85
N LEU A 695 -11.27 24.52 -20.59
CA LEU A 695 -10.68 25.85 -20.58
C LEU A 695 -11.60 26.82 -19.83
N GLN A 696 -11.02 27.67 -18.97
CA GLN A 696 -11.77 28.65 -18.18
C GLN A 696 -11.46 30.08 -18.61
N CYS A 697 -12.48 30.92 -18.67
CA CYS A 697 -12.26 32.34 -18.94
C CYS A 697 -11.59 33.04 -17.75
N ILE A 698 -10.50 33.76 -18.00
CA ILE A 698 -9.75 34.49 -16.96
C ILE A 698 -10.61 35.56 -16.27
N LYS A 699 -11.51 36.22 -17.02
CA LYS A 699 -12.35 37.32 -16.52
C LYS A 699 -13.58 36.85 -15.75
N CYS A 700 -14.46 36.09 -16.40
CA CYS A 700 -15.76 35.71 -15.83
C CYS A 700 -15.78 34.31 -15.20
N LYS A 701 -14.66 33.57 -15.24
CA LYS A 701 -14.51 32.22 -14.66
C LYS A 701 -15.47 31.15 -15.21
N MET A 702 -16.17 31.46 -16.31
CA MET A 702 -17.02 30.50 -17.01
C MET A 702 -16.18 29.51 -17.83
N ILE A 703 -16.62 28.26 -17.87
CA ILE A 703 -16.05 27.20 -18.70
C ILE A 703 -16.38 27.46 -20.17
N LYS A 704 -15.43 27.12 -21.05
CA LYS A 704 -15.59 27.21 -22.49
C LYS A 704 -16.58 26.16 -22.98
N ASP A 705 -17.67 26.61 -23.56
CA ASP A 705 -18.77 25.77 -24.05
C ASP A 705 -18.54 25.21 -25.46
N ARG A 706 -17.80 25.93 -26.30
CA ARG A 706 -17.63 25.64 -27.74
C ARG A 706 -16.16 25.48 -28.11
N ASN A 707 -15.84 24.47 -28.91
CA ASN A 707 -14.46 24.19 -29.31
C ASN A 707 -13.82 25.32 -30.15
N MET A 708 -14.58 25.92 -31.08
CA MET A 708 -14.03 26.89 -32.04
C MET A 708 -13.96 28.33 -31.53
N THR A 709 -14.54 28.66 -30.38
CA THR A 709 -14.51 30.04 -29.85
C THR A 709 -13.11 30.38 -29.37
N ARG A 710 -12.58 31.53 -29.82
CA ARG A 710 -11.24 32.01 -29.39
C ARG A 710 -11.30 32.84 -28.11
N PHE A 711 -12.41 33.53 -27.89
CA PHE A 711 -12.64 34.40 -26.75
C PHE A 711 -13.99 34.09 -26.13
N CYS A 712 -14.09 34.36 -24.83
CA CYS A 712 -15.35 34.27 -24.11
C CYS A 712 -16.32 35.38 -24.57
N SER A 713 -17.61 35.21 -24.30
CA SER A 713 -18.64 36.22 -24.51
C SER A 713 -18.33 37.55 -23.80
N CYS A 714 -17.60 37.51 -22.69
CA CYS A 714 -17.11 38.70 -21.98
C CYS A 714 -15.83 39.33 -22.58
N ALA A 715 -15.42 38.90 -23.78
CA ALA A 715 -14.14 39.26 -24.42
C ALA A 715 -12.90 38.94 -23.54
N GLY A 716 -13.01 37.95 -22.65
CA GLY A 716 -11.89 37.39 -21.91
C GLY A 716 -11.18 36.28 -22.70
N ARG A 717 -9.88 36.12 -22.47
CA ARG A 717 -9.13 34.94 -22.95
C ARG A 717 -9.46 33.73 -22.09
N PHE A 718 -9.31 32.56 -22.68
CA PHE A 718 -9.39 31.28 -22.00
C PHE A 718 -8.00 30.84 -21.55
N ASP A 719 -7.94 30.15 -20.43
CA ASP A 719 -6.73 29.56 -19.85
C ASP A 719 -7.02 28.12 -19.43
N THR A 720 -5.96 27.32 -19.28
CA THR A 720 -6.05 25.92 -18.82
C THR A 720 -6.48 25.85 -17.36
N LEU A 721 -7.34 24.91 -17.01
CA LEU A 721 -7.69 24.61 -15.60
C LEU A 721 -6.55 23.92 -14.86
N LEU A 722 -5.90 22.97 -15.53
CA LEU A 722 -4.76 22.21 -15.03
C LEU A 722 -3.47 22.85 -15.57
N PRO A 723 -2.70 23.53 -14.72
CA PRO A 723 -1.49 24.21 -15.17
C PRO A 723 -0.44 23.19 -15.62
N ILE A 724 0.30 23.53 -16.67
CA ILE A 724 1.35 22.65 -17.22
C ILE A 724 2.50 22.41 -16.23
N ASN A 725 2.71 23.34 -15.29
CA ASN A 725 3.73 23.23 -14.26
C ASN A 725 3.52 22.00 -13.35
N ASP A 726 2.26 21.63 -13.06
CA ASP A 726 1.95 20.49 -12.20
C ASP A 726 2.33 19.17 -12.89
N LEU A 727 2.07 19.08 -14.19
CA LEU A 727 2.49 17.95 -15.01
C LEU A 727 4.01 17.89 -15.10
N SER A 728 4.67 19.02 -15.38
CA SER A 728 6.14 19.11 -15.44
C SER A 728 6.80 18.69 -14.12
N GLN A 729 6.27 19.15 -12.98
CA GLN A 729 6.76 18.78 -11.66
C GLN A 729 6.57 17.28 -11.38
N THR A 730 5.43 16.71 -11.78
CA THR A 730 5.19 15.26 -11.65
C THR A 730 6.19 14.45 -12.48
N LEU A 731 6.42 14.84 -13.74
CA LEU A 731 7.40 14.20 -14.63
C LEU A 731 8.81 14.29 -14.06
N ALA A 732 9.22 15.45 -13.52
CA ALA A 732 10.51 15.62 -12.88
C ALA A 732 10.68 14.71 -11.64
N THR A 733 9.63 14.56 -10.82
CA THR A 733 9.63 13.64 -9.67
C THR A 733 9.78 12.19 -10.12
N PHE A 734 9.03 11.76 -11.14
CA PHE A 734 9.12 10.40 -11.68
C PHE A 734 10.47 10.11 -12.33
N LYS A 735 11.09 11.10 -12.96
CA LYS A 735 12.46 11.00 -13.46
C LYS A 735 13.46 10.74 -12.32
N ASN A 736 13.39 11.53 -11.24
CA ASN A 736 14.24 11.33 -10.06
C ASN A 736 14.06 9.92 -9.46
N ILE A 737 12.81 9.49 -9.27
CA ILE A 737 12.50 8.12 -8.79
C ILE A 737 13.08 7.08 -9.76
N SER A 738 12.88 7.25 -11.07
CA SER A 738 13.36 6.28 -12.06
C SER A 738 14.88 6.12 -12.06
N ASP A 739 15.62 7.20 -11.81
CA ASP A 739 17.07 7.19 -11.69
C ASP A 739 17.52 6.47 -10.41
N HIS A 740 16.84 6.73 -9.28
CA HIS A 740 17.17 6.13 -7.98
C HIS A 740 16.85 4.62 -7.93
N PHE A 741 15.73 4.19 -8.52
CA PHE A 741 15.25 2.81 -8.51
C PHE A 741 15.62 2.02 -9.78
N GLN A 742 16.38 2.62 -10.70
CA GLN A 742 16.81 2.00 -11.97
C GLN A 742 15.66 1.52 -12.87
N MET A 743 14.57 2.29 -12.92
CA MET A 743 13.37 2.01 -13.74
C MET A 743 13.53 2.53 -15.17
N LYS A 744 13.99 1.68 -16.07
CA LYS A 744 14.33 2.08 -17.45
C LYS A 744 13.12 2.49 -18.28
N LYS A 745 12.01 1.75 -18.20
CA LYS A 745 10.83 2.02 -19.05
C LYS A 745 10.15 3.31 -18.64
N LEU A 746 10.00 3.52 -17.33
CA LEU A 746 9.44 4.77 -16.81
C LEU A 746 10.28 5.98 -17.26
N LYS A 747 11.62 5.89 -17.13
CA LYS A 747 12.53 6.95 -17.55
C LYS A 747 12.37 7.29 -19.02
N ASP A 748 12.35 6.29 -19.90
CA ASP A 748 12.22 6.49 -21.34
C ASP A 748 10.88 7.16 -21.69
N ILE A 749 9.79 6.74 -21.06
CA ILE A 749 8.45 7.31 -21.27
C ILE A 749 8.39 8.76 -20.79
N VAL A 750 8.90 9.05 -19.58
CA VAL A 750 8.94 10.42 -19.03
C VAL A 750 9.75 11.35 -19.94
N LEU A 751 10.94 10.93 -20.36
CA LEU A 751 11.78 11.71 -21.28
C LEU A 751 11.12 11.90 -22.65
N TRP A 752 10.38 10.90 -23.13
CA TRP A 752 9.64 11.02 -24.39
C TRP A 752 8.50 12.04 -24.28
N VAL A 753 7.72 12.03 -23.19
CA VAL A 753 6.66 13.02 -22.94
C VAL A 753 7.24 14.43 -22.80
N GLU A 754 8.33 14.60 -22.05
CA GLU A 754 9.05 15.88 -21.93
C GLU A 754 9.53 16.37 -23.31
N LYS A 755 10.14 15.49 -24.11
CA LYS A 755 10.68 15.86 -25.43
C LYS A 755 9.60 16.25 -26.43
N MET A 756 8.43 15.61 -26.39
CA MET A 756 7.31 15.92 -27.27
C MET A 756 6.56 17.19 -26.85
N ASN A 757 6.78 17.68 -25.63
CA ASN A 757 6.19 18.91 -25.09
C ASN A 757 7.29 19.83 -24.52
N PRO A 758 8.19 20.36 -25.38
CA PRO A 758 9.42 21.04 -24.97
C PRO A 758 9.23 22.42 -24.33
#